data_AF-A0A0B7NTX1-F1
#
_entry.id   AF-A0A0B7NTX1-F1
#
_cell.length_a   1.000
_cell.length_b   1.000
_cell.length_c   1.000
_cell.angle_alpha   90.00
_cell.angle_beta   90.00
_cell.angle_gamma   90.00
#
_symmetry.space_group_name_H-M   'P 1'
#
loop_
_entity.id
_entity.type
_entity.pdbx_description
1 polymer ?
#
loop_
_entity_poly.entity_id
_entity_poly.type
_entity_poly.pdbx_seq_one_letter_code
_entity_poly.pdbx_strand_id
1 'polypeptide(L)'
;MTAYTLLDEEQLKKKPSYKPWCIVGISLAAAAVAGYFIFAYQHMESDEDALLDVNATIPLRSINFTVPTQEQLYFVDLDRYPIEDNLMQAFQKNTADLVKKVTIDKLLRLQHKGQHIVPWADHWLSKDSDSANATTFSCENQPLPYPILRHLATEYFPLKNADSFYDEEQKSGFNYDSPTLLLPFATHPKLVQGTQLCIRILVPFQNVGKDDIHRLLYRPYPQNNAQLTSPWWDTMMTSLRDVHTNASIPVHMQPWSGHRNLRQRARELNHVNNQIPEWTRLREDELYERERTHIYEAQITLPHEGSWELSSLLEFVEARYNFEYGPVSPYKPIQIPVFPTGLEYINISSNSQQEKKPIKTDQEILQEHLALPLCKGFKNPGRWLPFPKNSSLSSEAKDASTQLAGLTRDGKYWAPYSCRLRHLSYEQFNRCASKKYARGMNLYGDSNIRRSIKKFLSHGQWCKGWENHIINPLLPENQKPVINSTYLLQRRDEPTSSSSSPPSLPSPPVDDGVYHSPQEYRYSEEAQTRNCYCEDYSEVHWNKTWFDPVARRFNMVYSNNETQAAALGVTEWDDKPVNGSTTALHINDTFAVSSYKWDGLTYLNNPGWDTAVPSSPREVDIAIFSLGNWDAAFAELEPFLKDVDRLIRQIKEFYDLSKTKIIYRTAQYYCCRIDTSGRTRQVSGPRLDSFEQQVQSRFQTELKAEVWDTYSLGESKTWDEKTIGITCPSNHVPADQVDIENQILMNGLCNF
;
A
#
# COMPACT_ATOMS: atom_id res chain seq x y z
N MET A 1 43.25 3.76 -37.75
CA MET A 1 43.08 3.44 -39.19
C MET A 1 41.63 3.75 -39.50
N THR A 2 41.19 4.69 -40.33
CA THR A 2 41.71 5.52 -41.44
C THR A 2 40.57 6.55 -41.63
N ALA A 3 40.69 7.85 -41.31
CA ALA A 3 41.41 8.92 -42.02
C ALA A 3 41.13 8.96 -43.53
N TYR A 4 40.31 9.92 -43.95
CA TYR A 4 40.32 10.49 -45.29
C TYR A 4 40.39 12.02 -45.19
N THR A 5 41.52 12.54 -45.66
CA THR A 5 41.81 13.93 -45.99
C THR A 5 41.83 14.08 -47.52
N LEU A 6 41.90 15.34 -47.97
CA LEU A 6 42.21 15.91 -49.32
C LEU A 6 41.00 16.67 -49.90
N LEU A 7 41.10 17.89 -50.43
CA LEU A 7 42.13 18.95 -50.46
C LEU A 7 41.45 20.20 -51.09
N ASP A 8 42.14 21.33 -51.02
CA ASP A 8 41.77 22.71 -51.36
C ASP A 8 41.21 22.99 -52.77
N GLU A 9 40.42 24.07 -52.88
CA GLU A 9 40.66 25.13 -53.88
C GLU A 9 39.97 26.46 -53.52
N GLU A 10 40.77 27.51 -53.29
CA GLU A 10 40.34 28.90 -53.17
C GLU A 10 39.87 29.48 -54.51
N GLN A 11 38.66 30.05 -54.55
CA GLN A 11 38.31 31.07 -55.54
C GLN A 11 37.63 32.28 -54.89
N LEU A 12 38.35 33.41 -54.96
CA LEU A 12 37.88 34.77 -54.74
C LEU A 12 36.55 35.05 -55.46
N LYS A 13 35.45 35.15 -54.72
CA LYS A 13 34.18 35.69 -55.23
C LYS A 13 33.84 37.01 -54.54
N LYS A 14 33.77 38.06 -55.38
CA LYS A 14 33.32 39.42 -55.07
C LYS A 14 32.00 39.40 -54.31
N LYS A 15 31.94 40.07 -53.14
CA LYS A 15 30.71 40.31 -52.38
C LYS A 15 29.74 41.14 -53.23
N PRO A 16 28.54 40.66 -53.55
CA PRO A 16 27.48 41.51 -54.08
C PRO A 16 26.94 42.41 -52.96
N SER A 17 26.73 43.68 -53.28
CA SER A 17 26.07 44.65 -52.41
C SER A 17 24.64 44.19 -52.13
N TYR A 18 24.43 43.55 -50.97
CA TYR A 18 23.15 42.97 -50.53
C TYR A 18 22.16 44.01 -49.95
N LYS A 19 22.54 45.29 -49.88
CA LYS A 19 21.72 46.33 -49.24
C LYS A 19 20.33 46.56 -49.86
N PRO A 20 20.12 46.53 -51.19
CA PRO A 20 18.77 46.75 -51.73
C PRO A 20 17.83 45.55 -51.53
N TRP A 21 18.37 44.31 -51.51
CA TRP A 21 17.56 43.11 -51.31
C TRP A 21 17.13 42.89 -49.87
N CYS A 22 17.95 43.31 -48.88
CA CYS A 22 17.54 43.27 -47.48
C CYS A 22 16.37 44.22 -47.19
N ILE A 23 16.31 45.39 -47.84
CA ILE A 23 15.20 46.34 -47.66
C ILE A 23 13.92 45.76 -48.24
N VAL A 24 13.96 45.18 -49.44
CA VAL A 24 12.80 44.51 -50.06
C VAL A 24 12.33 43.31 -49.24
N GLY A 25 13.26 42.50 -48.71
CA GLY A 25 12.92 41.38 -47.83
C GLY A 25 12.26 41.81 -46.52
N ILE A 26 12.73 42.89 -45.90
CA ILE A 26 12.12 43.45 -44.68
C ILE A 26 10.73 44.03 -44.97
N SER A 27 10.54 44.71 -46.11
CA SER A 27 9.24 45.26 -46.50
C SER A 27 8.21 44.15 -46.79
N LEU A 28 8.62 43.07 -47.47
CA LEU A 28 7.76 41.91 -47.71
C LEU A 28 7.41 41.16 -46.42
N ALA A 29 8.38 40.99 -45.50
CA ALA A 29 8.13 40.40 -44.20
C ALA A 29 7.18 41.27 -43.35
N ALA A 30 7.36 42.60 -43.35
CA ALA A 30 6.47 43.51 -42.65
C ALA A 30 5.04 43.50 -43.24
N ALA A 31 4.91 43.42 -44.57
CA ALA A 31 3.61 43.31 -45.23
C ALA A 31 2.93 41.95 -44.95
N ALA A 32 3.70 40.85 -44.89
CA ALA A 32 3.17 39.53 -44.53
C ALA A 32 2.72 39.48 -43.06
N VAL A 33 3.49 40.08 -42.15
CA VAL A 33 3.13 40.20 -40.73
C VAL A 33 1.90 41.10 -40.55
N ALA A 34 1.84 42.25 -41.22
CA ALA A 34 0.66 43.12 -41.20
C ALA A 34 -0.57 42.43 -41.81
N GLY A 35 -0.40 41.69 -42.91
CA GLY A 35 -1.47 40.88 -43.51
C GLY A 35 -1.95 39.76 -42.58
N TYR A 36 -1.04 39.11 -41.86
CA TYR A 36 -1.39 38.13 -40.83
C TYR A 36 -2.14 38.76 -39.66
N PHE A 37 -1.72 39.94 -39.19
CA PHE A 37 -2.44 40.66 -38.14
C PHE A 37 -3.82 41.15 -38.60
N ILE A 38 -3.97 41.63 -39.84
CA ILE A 38 -5.27 42.01 -40.40
C ILE A 38 -6.18 40.79 -40.56
N PHE A 39 -5.65 39.67 -41.06
CA PHE A 39 -6.40 38.42 -41.19
C PHE A 39 -6.81 37.87 -39.82
N ALA A 40 -5.90 37.85 -38.85
CA ALA A 40 -6.19 37.43 -37.47
C ALA A 40 -7.18 38.37 -36.79
N TYR A 41 -7.09 39.69 -37.01
CA TYR A 41 -8.03 40.67 -36.46
C TYR A 41 -9.43 40.51 -37.08
N GLN A 42 -9.52 40.31 -38.39
CA GLN A 42 -10.79 40.06 -39.09
C GLN A 42 -11.41 38.71 -38.73
N HIS A 43 -10.62 37.69 -38.37
CA HIS A 43 -11.15 36.43 -37.83
C HIS A 43 -11.51 36.52 -36.34
N MET A 44 -10.81 37.33 -35.55
CA MET A 44 -11.18 37.56 -34.14
C MET A 44 -12.50 38.33 -34.00
N GLU A 45 -12.87 39.17 -34.96
CA GLU A 45 -14.19 39.84 -34.99
C GLU A 45 -15.33 38.92 -35.48
N SER A 46 -15.04 37.78 -36.15
CA SER A 46 -16.09 36.86 -36.60
C SER A 46 -16.46 35.77 -35.58
N ASP A 47 -15.71 35.66 -34.48
CA ASP A 47 -16.04 34.79 -33.35
C ASP A 47 -16.80 35.54 -32.24
N GLU A 48 -17.00 36.87 -32.36
CA GLU A 48 -17.98 37.59 -31.56
C GLU A 48 -19.38 37.42 -32.19
N ASP A 49 -20.26 36.79 -31.41
CA ASP A 49 -21.71 36.67 -31.60
C ASP A 49 -22.24 35.55 -32.52
N ALA A 50 -21.87 34.31 -32.20
CA ALA A 50 -22.83 33.21 -32.27
C ALA A 50 -23.70 33.16 -31.00
N LEU A 51 -24.36 34.27 -30.65
CA LEU A 51 -25.47 34.23 -29.70
C LEU A 51 -26.62 33.49 -30.38
N LEU A 52 -26.95 32.31 -29.83
CA LEU A 52 -28.04 31.43 -30.26
C LEU A 52 -29.27 32.23 -30.73
N ASP A 53 -29.57 32.12 -32.02
CA ASP A 53 -30.74 32.73 -32.62
C ASP A 53 -32.00 32.26 -31.86
N VAL A 54 -32.72 33.21 -31.26
CA VAL A 54 -33.78 32.98 -30.27
C VAL A 54 -35.01 32.25 -30.87
N ASN A 55 -35.03 32.07 -32.20
CA ASN A 55 -36.03 31.31 -32.94
C ASN A 55 -35.57 29.92 -33.40
N ALA A 56 -34.40 29.44 -32.97
CA ALA A 56 -33.95 28.09 -33.30
C ALA A 56 -34.87 27.03 -32.68
N THR A 57 -35.37 26.11 -33.51
CA THR A 57 -36.08 24.92 -33.05
C THR A 57 -35.17 24.09 -32.13
N ILE A 58 -35.62 23.84 -30.90
CA ILE A 58 -34.88 23.03 -29.92
C ILE A 58 -34.60 21.65 -30.52
N PRO A 59 -33.33 21.21 -30.63
CA PRO A 59 -32.97 19.89 -31.13
C PRO A 59 -33.64 18.78 -30.31
N LEU A 60 -33.94 17.65 -30.93
CA LEU A 60 -34.58 16.52 -30.24
C LEU A 60 -33.70 15.99 -29.09
N ARG A 61 -32.38 16.07 -29.25
CA ARG A 61 -31.39 15.63 -28.27
C ARG A 61 -30.75 16.85 -27.63
N SER A 62 -31.39 17.40 -26.60
CA SER A 62 -30.90 18.59 -25.91
C SER A 62 -31.04 18.52 -24.39
N ILE A 63 -30.18 19.26 -23.69
CA ILE A 63 -30.33 19.55 -22.25
C ILE A 63 -30.88 20.96 -22.10
N ASN A 64 -32.13 21.10 -21.66
CA ASN A 64 -32.79 22.40 -21.54
C ASN A 64 -32.61 23.01 -20.14
N PHE A 65 -32.36 24.32 -20.07
CA PHE A 65 -32.15 25.03 -18.81
C PHE A 65 -32.42 26.53 -18.90
N THR A 66 -32.61 27.17 -17.76
CA THR A 66 -32.62 28.62 -17.62
C THR A 66 -31.38 29.05 -16.84
N VAL A 67 -30.83 30.21 -17.19
CA VAL A 67 -29.75 30.85 -16.43
C VAL A 67 -30.41 31.68 -15.31
N PRO A 68 -29.98 31.61 -14.04
CA PRO A 68 -30.70 32.24 -12.93
C PRO A 68 -31.01 33.74 -13.06
N THR A 69 -30.24 34.47 -13.87
CA THR A 69 -30.38 35.90 -14.12
C THR A 69 -31.22 36.24 -15.36
N GLN A 70 -31.75 35.24 -16.06
CA GLN A 70 -32.37 35.38 -17.37
C GLN A 70 -33.62 34.50 -17.50
N GLU A 71 -34.69 35.03 -18.09
CA GLU A 71 -35.92 34.28 -18.34
C GLU A 71 -35.84 33.41 -19.60
N GLN A 72 -34.83 33.63 -20.45
CA GLN A 72 -34.65 32.91 -21.70
C GLN A 72 -34.29 31.44 -21.45
N LEU A 73 -34.94 30.56 -22.22
CA LEU A 73 -34.61 29.14 -22.25
C LEU A 73 -33.35 28.92 -23.11
N TYR A 74 -32.35 28.29 -22.53
CA TYR A 74 -31.13 27.84 -23.19
C TYR A 74 -31.15 26.32 -23.34
N PHE A 75 -30.36 25.81 -24.27
CA PHE A 75 -30.17 24.37 -24.45
C PHE A 75 -28.73 24.02 -24.84
N VAL A 76 -28.27 22.83 -24.42
CA VAL A 76 -27.06 22.19 -24.97
C VAL A 76 -27.50 21.26 -26.09
N ASP A 77 -27.04 21.49 -27.32
CA ASP A 77 -27.27 20.62 -28.46
C ASP A 77 -26.31 19.41 -28.41
N LEU A 78 -26.83 18.24 -28.05
CA LEU A 78 -26.02 17.03 -27.87
C LEU A 78 -25.48 16.48 -29.20
N ASP A 79 -26.06 16.87 -30.33
CA ASP A 79 -25.52 16.48 -31.64
C ASP A 79 -24.31 17.34 -32.04
N ARG A 80 -24.19 18.57 -31.50
CA ARG A 80 -22.99 19.41 -31.62
C ARG A 80 -21.90 19.07 -30.61
N TYR A 81 -22.30 18.51 -29.47
CA TYR A 81 -21.44 18.18 -28.34
C TYR A 81 -21.43 16.68 -28.07
N PRO A 82 -20.88 15.87 -29.00
CA PRO A 82 -20.90 14.43 -28.89
C PRO A 82 -20.15 13.91 -27.66
N ILE A 83 -19.11 14.60 -27.15
CA ILE A 83 -18.44 14.14 -25.91
C ILE A 83 -19.43 14.16 -24.73
N GLU A 84 -20.17 15.26 -24.58
CA GLU A 84 -21.16 15.47 -23.53
C GLU A 84 -22.34 14.48 -23.64
N ASP A 85 -22.79 14.22 -24.86
CA ASP A 85 -23.79 13.19 -25.14
C ASP A 85 -23.34 11.78 -24.71
N ASN A 86 -22.10 11.43 -25.03
CA ASN A 86 -21.53 10.14 -24.68
C ASN A 86 -21.26 10.00 -23.18
N LEU A 87 -20.92 11.10 -22.50
CA LEU A 87 -20.86 11.15 -21.04
C LEU A 87 -22.22 10.87 -20.40
N MET A 88 -23.29 11.48 -20.92
CA MET A 88 -24.66 11.23 -20.41
C MET A 88 -25.05 9.77 -20.57
N GLN A 89 -24.72 9.15 -21.70
CA GLN A 89 -25.01 7.75 -21.95
C GLN A 89 -24.18 6.81 -21.06
N ALA A 90 -22.92 7.16 -20.80
CA ALA A 90 -22.01 6.35 -19.98
C ALA A 90 -22.31 6.42 -18.47
N PHE A 91 -22.76 7.56 -17.95
CA PHE A 91 -22.88 7.77 -16.50
C PHE A 91 -24.31 7.94 -15.97
N GLN A 92 -25.30 8.20 -16.85
CA GLN A 92 -26.77 8.29 -16.65
C GLN A 92 -27.29 9.13 -15.45
N LYS A 93 -26.79 8.91 -14.23
CA LYS A 93 -27.16 9.60 -12.99
C LYS A 93 -26.41 10.94 -12.89
N ASN A 94 -27.15 12.05 -12.74
CA ASN A 94 -26.65 13.40 -12.46
C ASN A 94 -25.72 14.04 -13.51
N THR A 95 -25.34 13.34 -14.59
CA THR A 95 -24.47 13.90 -15.63
C THR A 95 -25.13 15.07 -16.37
N ALA A 96 -26.42 14.98 -16.65
CA ALA A 96 -27.17 16.07 -17.29
C ALA A 96 -27.15 17.35 -16.42
N ASP A 97 -27.34 17.21 -15.11
CA ASP A 97 -27.29 18.32 -14.16
C ASP A 97 -25.87 18.90 -14.07
N LEU A 98 -24.85 18.05 -14.13
CA LEU A 98 -23.45 18.48 -14.14
C LEU A 98 -23.12 19.30 -15.39
N VAL A 99 -23.45 18.79 -16.58
CA VAL A 99 -23.27 19.50 -17.86
C VAL A 99 -24.03 20.83 -17.82
N LYS A 100 -25.31 20.81 -17.41
CA LYS A 100 -26.14 22.00 -17.25
C LYS A 100 -25.49 23.04 -16.34
N LYS A 101 -25.01 22.64 -15.15
CA LYS A 101 -24.36 23.55 -14.20
C LYS A 101 -23.14 24.20 -14.83
N VAL A 102 -22.27 23.42 -15.47
CA VAL A 102 -21.05 23.93 -16.13
C VAL A 102 -21.39 24.88 -17.27
N THR A 103 -22.41 24.57 -18.07
CA THR A 103 -22.85 25.46 -19.16
C THR A 103 -23.38 26.78 -18.60
N ILE A 104 -24.21 26.75 -17.56
CA ILE A 104 -24.72 27.97 -16.89
C ILE A 104 -23.56 28.81 -16.36
N ASP A 105 -22.63 28.20 -15.64
CA ASP A 105 -21.47 28.89 -15.07
C ASP A 105 -20.61 29.53 -16.16
N LYS A 106 -20.41 28.84 -17.29
CA LYS A 106 -19.68 29.35 -18.44
C LYS A 106 -20.40 30.51 -19.13
N LEU A 107 -21.71 30.42 -19.33
CA LEU A 107 -22.52 31.50 -19.91
C LEU A 107 -22.50 32.76 -19.03
N LEU A 108 -22.62 32.60 -17.71
CA LEU A 108 -22.50 33.71 -16.76
C LEU A 108 -21.12 34.38 -16.84
N ARG A 109 -20.04 33.60 -16.98
CA ARG A 109 -18.68 34.16 -17.17
C ARG A 109 -18.55 34.96 -18.47
N LEU A 110 -19.11 34.46 -19.57
CA LEU A 110 -19.10 35.16 -20.85
C LEU A 110 -19.90 36.48 -20.79
N GLN A 111 -20.99 36.51 -20.02
CA GLN A 111 -21.81 37.71 -19.84
C GLN A 111 -21.09 38.78 -18.99
N HIS A 112 -20.32 38.36 -17.98
CA HIS A 112 -19.60 39.26 -17.08
C HIS A 112 -18.16 39.54 -17.53
N LYS A 113 -17.96 39.93 -18.81
CA LYS A 113 -16.65 40.36 -19.36
C LYS A 113 -16.00 41.40 -18.41
N GLY A 114 -15.03 40.98 -17.59
CA GLY A 114 -14.29 41.84 -16.65
C GLY A 114 -14.33 41.45 -15.16
N GLN A 115 -15.10 40.44 -14.75
CA GLN A 115 -15.04 39.92 -13.38
C GLN A 115 -13.98 38.83 -13.22
N HIS A 116 -13.36 38.75 -12.03
CA HIS A 116 -12.40 37.70 -11.68
C HIS A 116 -13.03 36.32 -11.93
N ILE A 117 -12.43 35.56 -12.84
CA ILE A 117 -12.83 34.18 -13.12
C ILE A 117 -12.62 33.38 -11.84
N VAL A 118 -13.69 32.95 -11.21
CA VAL A 118 -13.63 32.00 -10.10
C VAL A 118 -13.12 30.67 -10.68
N PRO A 119 -11.96 30.15 -10.23
CA PRO A 119 -11.45 28.85 -10.67
C PRO A 119 -12.53 27.77 -10.58
N TRP A 120 -12.59 26.85 -11.54
CA TRP A 120 -13.55 25.73 -11.49
C TRP A 120 -13.41 24.91 -10.20
N ALA A 121 -12.20 24.85 -9.64
CA ALA A 121 -11.91 24.21 -8.37
C ALA A 121 -12.85 24.77 -7.29
N ASP A 122 -12.99 26.08 -7.17
CA ASP A 122 -13.84 26.72 -6.17
C ASP A 122 -15.33 26.39 -6.39
N HIS A 123 -15.80 26.20 -7.63
CA HIS A 123 -17.20 25.85 -7.92
C HIS A 123 -17.56 24.39 -7.65
N TRP A 124 -16.61 23.51 -7.90
CA TRP A 124 -16.75 22.07 -7.65
C TRP A 124 -16.76 21.79 -6.15
N LEU A 125 -15.96 22.56 -5.43
CA LEU A 125 -15.58 22.27 -4.06
C LEU A 125 -16.31 23.12 -2.99
N SER A 126 -17.16 24.09 -3.40
CA SER A 126 -17.88 25.05 -2.53
C SER A 126 -19.19 24.52 -1.93
N LYS A 127 -19.29 23.24 -1.57
CA LYS A 127 -20.37 22.83 -0.66
C LYS A 127 -20.04 23.36 0.75
N ASP A 128 -20.30 24.64 0.99
CA ASP A 128 -20.39 25.27 2.30
C ASP A 128 -21.64 24.74 3.04
N SER A 129 -21.75 23.42 3.21
CA SER A 129 -22.72 22.88 4.13
C SER A 129 -22.10 22.92 5.52
N ASP A 130 -22.40 23.99 6.27
CA ASP A 130 -22.17 24.07 7.72
C ASP A 130 -22.78 22.88 8.50
N SER A 131 -23.57 22.02 7.84
CA SER A 131 -24.14 20.77 8.33
C SER A 131 -23.92 19.59 7.36
N ALA A 132 -22.67 19.32 6.99
CA ALA A 132 -22.36 18.14 6.20
C ALA A 132 -22.77 16.86 6.96
N ASN A 133 -23.79 16.16 6.46
CA ASN A 133 -24.11 14.80 6.89
C ASN A 133 -22.87 13.89 6.74
N ALA A 134 -22.79 12.82 7.52
CA ALA A 134 -21.66 11.88 7.51
C ALA A 134 -21.32 11.30 6.11
N THR A 135 -22.28 11.30 5.17
CA THR A 135 -22.09 10.77 3.80
C THR A 135 -21.91 11.87 2.74
N THR A 136 -21.88 13.15 3.11
CA THR A 136 -21.81 14.27 2.15
C THR A 136 -20.59 14.17 1.26
N PHE A 137 -19.45 13.78 1.82
CA PHE A 137 -18.18 13.63 1.11
C PHE A 137 -17.87 12.20 0.67
N SER A 138 -18.83 11.26 0.78
CA SER A 138 -18.66 9.87 0.33
C SER A 138 -18.46 9.76 -1.19
N CYS A 139 -17.83 8.69 -1.67
CA CYS A 139 -17.52 8.55 -3.10
C CYS A 139 -18.79 8.45 -3.96
N GLU A 140 -19.87 7.91 -3.41
CA GLU A 140 -21.17 7.83 -4.08
C GLU A 140 -21.79 9.22 -4.33
N ASN A 141 -21.59 10.16 -3.40
CA ASN A 141 -22.20 11.49 -3.45
C ASN A 141 -21.29 12.57 -4.05
N GLN A 142 -20.04 12.21 -4.33
CA GLN A 142 -19.02 13.08 -4.90
C GLN A 142 -18.63 12.53 -6.27
N PRO A 143 -19.26 12.97 -7.38
CA PRO A 143 -18.85 12.55 -8.72
C PRO A 143 -17.40 12.99 -9.02
N LEU A 144 -16.87 12.72 -10.21
CA LEU A 144 -15.61 13.35 -10.62
C LEU A 144 -15.83 14.80 -11.06
N PRO A 145 -14.88 15.71 -10.79
CA PRO A 145 -14.94 17.06 -11.35
C PRO A 145 -15.16 17.03 -12.84
N TYR A 146 -16.10 17.84 -13.34
CA TYR A 146 -16.44 17.85 -14.77
C TYR A 146 -15.22 18.01 -15.69
N PRO A 147 -14.26 18.93 -15.43
CA PRO A 147 -13.07 19.05 -16.27
C PRO A 147 -12.26 17.75 -16.35
N ILE A 148 -12.10 17.05 -15.21
CA ILE A 148 -11.39 15.76 -15.15
C ILE A 148 -12.20 14.68 -15.86
N LEU A 149 -13.51 14.58 -15.60
CA LEU A 149 -14.38 13.60 -16.23
C LEU A 149 -14.41 13.76 -17.76
N ARG A 150 -14.47 15.01 -18.23
CA ARG A 150 -14.43 15.34 -19.66
C ARG A 150 -13.08 14.98 -20.27
N HIS A 151 -11.98 15.32 -19.61
CA HIS A 151 -10.64 14.96 -20.05
C HIS A 151 -10.48 13.44 -20.23
N LEU A 152 -10.98 12.64 -19.28
CA LEU A 152 -11.00 11.18 -19.45
C LEU A 152 -11.85 10.76 -20.65
N ALA A 153 -13.04 11.37 -20.83
CA ALA A 153 -13.89 11.06 -21.97
C ALA A 153 -13.22 11.39 -23.32
N THR A 154 -12.44 12.46 -23.41
CA THR A 154 -11.71 12.81 -24.64
C THR A 154 -10.56 11.85 -24.93
N GLU A 155 -9.93 11.28 -23.90
CA GLU A 155 -8.95 10.19 -24.09
C GLU A 155 -9.60 8.90 -24.61
N TYR A 156 -10.84 8.60 -24.20
CA TYR A 156 -11.53 7.36 -24.56
C TYR A 156 -12.30 7.43 -25.88
N PHE A 157 -12.99 8.55 -26.15
CA PHE A 157 -13.91 8.69 -27.26
C PHE A 157 -13.22 9.33 -28.47
N PRO A 158 -13.20 8.69 -29.64
CA PRO A 158 -12.58 9.25 -30.86
C PRO A 158 -13.51 10.29 -31.53
N LEU A 159 -14.03 11.23 -30.75
CA LEU A 159 -15.04 12.20 -31.17
C LEU A 159 -14.49 13.62 -31.09
N LYS A 160 -15.02 14.52 -31.92
CA LYS A 160 -14.70 15.95 -31.90
C LYS A 160 -15.98 16.74 -31.75
N ASN A 161 -15.95 17.76 -30.89
CA ASN A 161 -17.06 18.70 -30.77
C ASN A 161 -17.11 19.63 -32.00
N ALA A 162 -18.29 20.20 -32.27
CA ALA A 162 -18.49 21.12 -33.38
C ALA A 162 -17.72 22.44 -33.20
N ASP A 163 -17.50 22.85 -31.96
CA ASP A 163 -16.75 24.03 -31.56
C ASP A 163 -16.00 23.78 -30.23
N SER A 164 -15.22 24.79 -29.82
CA SER A 164 -14.36 24.73 -28.63
C SER A 164 -15.06 25.16 -27.34
N PHE A 165 -16.40 25.24 -27.30
CA PHE A 165 -17.14 25.72 -26.13
C PHE A 165 -16.80 24.95 -24.85
N TYR A 166 -16.45 23.66 -24.92
CA TYR A 166 -16.02 22.89 -23.75
C TYR A 166 -14.50 22.62 -23.68
N ASP A 167 -13.72 23.08 -24.65
CA ASP A 167 -12.29 22.72 -24.81
C ASP A 167 -11.31 23.58 -24.00
N GLU A 168 -11.76 24.32 -22.98
CA GLU A 168 -10.91 25.20 -22.16
C GLU A 168 -9.96 24.47 -21.18
N GLU A 169 -9.61 23.20 -21.45
CA GLU A 169 -8.80 22.34 -20.59
C GLU A 169 -7.48 23.01 -20.14
N GLN A 170 -6.86 23.84 -21.00
CA GLN A 170 -5.61 24.55 -20.71
C GLN A 170 -5.73 25.68 -19.67
N LYS A 171 -6.93 26.21 -19.39
CA LYS A 171 -7.14 27.29 -18.40
C LYS A 171 -7.71 26.80 -17.08
N SER A 172 -7.93 25.49 -16.94
CA SER A 172 -8.45 24.89 -15.71
C SER A 172 -7.52 25.13 -14.51
N GLY A 173 -6.22 25.33 -14.72
CA GLY A 173 -5.24 25.43 -13.63
C GLY A 173 -4.98 24.08 -12.95
N PHE A 174 -5.56 23.00 -13.47
CA PHE A 174 -5.27 21.64 -13.06
C PHE A 174 -4.14 21.06 -13.91
N ASN A 175 -3.15 20.45 -13.27
CA ASN A 175 -2.04 19.84 -13.98
C ASN A 175 -2.36 18.37 -14.32
N TYR A 176 -2.74 18.10 -15.56
CA TYR A 176 -2.99 16.75 -16.06
C TYR A 176 -1.69 15.98 -16.35
N ASP A 177 -0.52 16.61 -16.30
CA ASP A 177 0.76 15.94 -16.59
C ASP A 177 1.43 15.33 -15.35
N SER A 178 0.88 15.59 -14.15
CA SER A 178 1.42 15.07 -12.89
C SER A 178 0.39 14.29 -12.08
N PRO A 179 0.80 13.20 -11.41
CA PRO A 179 -0.06 12.51 -10.44
C PRO A 179 -0.58 13.50 -9.39
N THR A 180 -1.87 13.41 -9.04
CA THR A 180 -2.50 14.37 -8.12
C THR A 180 -3.54 13.67 -7.25
N LEU A 181 -3.52 13.93 -5.94
CA LEU A 181 -4.54 13.48 -4.99
C LEU A 181 -5.63 14.54 -4.90
N LEU A 182 -6.88 14.19 -5.18
CA LEU A 182 -8.05 15.04 -5.16
C LEU A 182 -8.84 14.84 -3.88
N LEU A 183 -9.15 15.95 -3.21
CA LEU A 183 -10.14 16.02 -2.13
C LEU A 183 -11.49 16.55 -2.65
N PRO A 184 -12.62 16.21 -2.00
CA PRO A 184 -13.96 16.60 -2.45
C PRO A 184 -14.39 17.97 -1.90
N PHE A 185 -13.46 18.81 -1.45
CA PHE A 185 -13.69 20.15 -0.89
C PHE A 185 -12.50 21.10 -1.11
N ALA A 186 -12.74 22.41 -1.05
CA ALA A 186 -11.80 23.46 -1.53
C ALA A 186 -11.12 24.17 -0.39
N THR A 187 -11.91 24.35 0.65
CA THR A 187 -11.54 24.93 1.90
C THR A 187 -11.50 23.81 2.93
N HIS A 188 -11.11 24.10 4.17
CA HIS A 188 -11.16 23.14 5.26
C HIS A 188 -12.58 23.03 5.81
N PRO A 189 -13.42 22.04 5.41
CA PRO A 189 -14.73 21.87 6.03
C PRO A 189 -14.59 21.46 7.50
N LYS A 190 -15.65 21.71 8.28
CA LYS A 190 -15.77 21.14 9.63
C LYS A 190 -16.11 19.66 9.51
N LEU A 191 -15.09 18.81 9.49
CA LEU A 191 -15.25 17.37 9.46
C LEU A 191 -15.43 16.85 10.89
N VAL A 192 -16.27 15.83 11.08
CA VAL A 192 -16.46 15.16 12.37
C VAL A 192 -16.06 13.69 12.28
N GLN A 193 -15.74 13.08 13.43
CA GLN A 193 -15.47 11.65 13.50
C GLN A 193 -16.59 10.82 12.84
N GLY A 194 -16.19 9.80 12.06
CA GLY A 194 -17.13 8.94 11.34
C GLY A 194 -17.63 9.49 10.00
N THR A 195 -17.28 10.73 9.64
CA THR A 195 -17.54 11.26 8.29
C THR A 195 -16.85 10.38 7.24
N GLN A 196 -17.57 10.06 6.18
CA GLN A 196 -17.03 9.38 5.01
C GLN A 196 -16.46 10.42 4.06
N LEU A 197 -15.18 10.30 3.78
CA LEU A 197 -14.43 11.18 2.89
C LEU A 197 -13.94 10.36 1.69
N CYS A 198 -14.32 10.79 0.48
CA CYS A 198 -13.81 10.24 -0.76
C CYS A 198 -12.50 10.94 -1.10
N ILE A 199 -11.44 10.17 -1.28
CA ILE A 199 -10.20 10.66 -1.87
C ILE A 199 -10.01 9.99 -3.22
N ARG A 200 -9.46 10.73 -4.17
CA ARG A 200 -9.12 10.18 -5.48
C ARG A 200 -7.69 10.50 -5.84
N ILE A 201 -7.05 9.65 -6.63
CA ILE A 201 -5.71 9.89 -7.14
C ILE A 201 -5.80 9.75 -8.65
N LEU A 202 -5.50 10.85 -9.33
CA LEU A 202 -5.32 10.90 -10.77
C LEU A 202 -3.87 10.53 -11.07
N VAL A 203 -3.65 9.56 -11.95
CA VAL A 203 -2.33 9.16 -12.42
C VAL A 203 -2.30 9.25 -13.95
N PRO A 204 -1.68 10.28 -14.52
CA PRO A 204 -1.60 10.41 -15.97
C PRO A 204 -0.64 9.39 -16.57
N PHE A 205 -0.89 9.02 -17.82
CA PHE A 205 0.02 8.18 -18.58
C PHE A 205 1.33 8.92 -18.86
N GLN A 206 2.46 8.38 -18.41
CA GLN A 206 3.78 9.01 -18.51
C GLN A 206 4.63 8.41 -19.64
N ASN A 207 4.16 7.34 -20.27
CA ASN A 207 4.87 6.54 -21.27
C ASN A 207 6.26 6.09 -20.79
N VAL A 208 6.38 5.78 -19.49
CA VAL A 208 7.68 5.44 -18.90
C VAL A 208 8.08 4.05 -19.36
N GLY A 209 9.23 3.95 -20.04
CA GLY A 209 9.69 2.67 -20.56
C GLY A 209 8.94 2.23 -21.82
N LYS A 210 8.60 3.19 -22.70
CA LYS A 210 8.13 2.92 -24.07
C LYS A 210 9.00 1.89 -24.79
N ASP A 211 10.31 1.91 -24.55
CA ASP A 211 11.30 1.01 -25.15
C ASP A 211 11.49 -0.30 -24.36
N ASP A 212 10.81 -0.49 -23.22
CA ASP A 212 10.88 -1.73 -22.46
C ASP A 212 10.10 -2.82 -23.20
N ILE A 213 10.83 -3.81 -23.71
CA ILE A 213 10.25 -4.95 -24.45
C ILE A 213 9.25 -5.74 -23.60
N HIS A 214 9.36 -5.69 -22.27
CA HIS A 214 8.47 -6.40 -21.35
C HIS A 214 7.18 -5.63 -21.10
N ARG A 215 7.09 -4.37 -21.57
CA ARG A 215 5.89 -3.55 -21.47
C ARG A 215 4.67 -4.33 -21.93
N LEU A 216 4.72 -5.01 -23.07
CA LEU A 216 3.61 -5.77 -23.65
C LEU A 216 3.37 -7.16 -23.02
N LEU A 217 4.23 -7.58 -22.10
CA LEU A 217 4.16 -8.88 -21.43
C LEU A 217 3.34 -8.84 -20.12
N TYR A 218 2.71 -7.70 -19.82
CA TYR A 218 1.75 -7.64 -18.73
C TYR A 218 0.61 -8.64 -18.95
N ARG A 219 0.39 -9.48 -17.94
CA ARG A 219 -0.78 -10.34 -17.84
C ARG A 219 -1.57 -9.87 -16.61
N PRO A 220 -2.75 -9.26 -16.81
CA PRO A 220 -3.63 -9.01 -15.68
C PRO A 220 -4.04 -10.35 -15.08
N TYR A 221 -3.99 -10.45 -13.76
CA TYR A 221 -4.34 -11.70 -13.09
C TYR A 221 -5.84 -12.01 -13.31
N PRO A 222 -6.24 -13.26 -13.60
CA PRO A 222 -7.61 -13.57 -14.01
C PRO A 222 -8.71 -13.13 -13.03
N GLN A 223 -8.44 -13.14 -11.71
CA GLN A 223 -9.40 -12.62 -10.72
C GLN A 223 -9.52 -11.08 -10.75
N ASN A 224 -8.46 -10.37 -11.15
CA ASN A 224 -8.53 -8.93 -11.37
C ASN A 224 -9.49 -8.59 -12.51
N ASN A 225 -9.62 -9.46 -13.52
CA ASN A 225 -10.51 -9.20 -14.65
C ASN A 225 -11.99 -9.54 -14.36
N ALA A 226 -12.25 -10.50 -13.48
CA ALA A 226 -13.61 -10.93 -13.17
C ALA A 226 -14.25 -10.17 -11.98
N GLN A 227 -13.43 -9.68 -11.04
CA GLN A 227 -13.91 -9.07 -9.79
C GLN A 227 -13.48 -7.62 -9.58
N LEU A 228 -12.48 -7.09 -10.30
CA LEU A 228 -12.12 -5.68 -10.21
C LEU A 228 -12.73 -4.89 -11.37
N THR A 229 -13.24 -3.71 -11.04
CA THR A 229 -13.84 -2.75 -11.97
C THR A 229 -12.84 -2.07 -12.90
N SER A 230 -11.53 -2.32 -12.76
CA SER A 230 -10.46 -1.94 -13.70
C SER A 230 -9.12 -2.59 -13.24
N PRO A 231 -8.17 -2.90 -14.15
CA PRO A 231 -6.83 -3.35 -13.79
C PRO A 231 -6.07 -2.29 -12.98
N TRP A 232 -5.20 -2.77 -12.08
CA TRP A 232 -4.25 -1.91 -11.37
C TRP A 232 -3.07 -1.68 -12.31
N TRP A 233 -3.00 -0.52 -12.94
CA TRP A 233 -1.81 -0.14 -13.72
C TRP A 233 -0.75 0.47 -12.81
N ASP A 234 -1.17 1.13 -11.75
CA ASP A 234 -0.29 1.86 -10.87
C ASP A 234 -0.42 1.32 -9.45
N THR A 235 0.66 1.43 -8.69
CA THR A 235 0.69 1.01 -7.30
C THR A 235 1.04 2.21 -6.47
N MET A 236 0.32 2.38 -5.37
CA MET A 236 0.48 3.54 -4.51
C MET A 236 0.27 3.17 -3.06
N MET A 237 0.93 3.92 -2.21
CA MET A 237 0.67 3.92 -0.79
C MET A 237 -0.01 5.22 -0.42
N THR A 238 -1.18 5.12 0.19
CA THR A 238 -1.88 6.26 0.76
C THR A 238 -2.09 6.01 2.24
N SER A 239 -1.87 7.03 3.07
CA SER A 239 -2.04 6.91 4.52
C SER A 239 -2.49 8.22 5.14
N LEU A 240 -3.25 8.10 6.23
CA LEU A 240 -3.54 9.18 7.16
C LEU A 240 -2.62 9.05 8.38
N ARG A 241 -1.95 10.12 8.77
CA ARG A 241 -1.08 10.19 9.95
C ARG A 241 -1.55 11.26 10.92
N ASP A 242 -1.86 10.88 12.15
CA ASP A 242 -2.18 11.84 13.21
C ASP A 242 -0.93 12.66 13.54
N VAL A 243 -1.02 13.98 13.41
CA VAL A 243 0.11 14.92 13.59
C VAL A 243 0.63 14.93 15.04
N HIS A 244 -0.23 14.63 16.01
CA HIS A 244 0.11 14.67 17.43
C HIS A 244 0.57 13.33 17.95
N THR A 245 -0.18 12.27 17.64
CA THR A 245 0.11 10.92 18.16
C THR A 245 1.05 10.14 17.24
N ASN A 246 1.25 10.55 15.99
CA ASN A 246 1.98 9.76 14.98
C ASN A 246 1.33 8.38 14.72
N ALA A 247 0.05 8.22 15.09
CA ALA A 247 -0.75 7.07 14.69
C ALA A 247 -0.99 7.11 13.18
N SER A 248 -0.92 5.96 12.51
CA SER A 248 -1.09 5.87 11.06
C SER A 248 -2.18 4.89 10.67
N ILE A 249 -2.92 5.25 9.63
CA ILE A 249 -4.00 4.44 9.05
C ILE A 249 -3.70 4.30 7.55
N PRO A 250 -3.48 3.08 7.03
CA PRO A 250 -3.36 2.87 5.60
C PRO A 250 -4.71 3.12 4.91
N VAL A 251 -4.67 3.65 3.70
CA VAL A 251 -5.85 3.85 2.85
C VAL A 251 -5.71 2.98 1.62
N HIS A 252 -6.59 1.99 1.50
CA HIS A 252 -6.61 1.09 0.35
C HIS A 252 -7.33 1.76 -0.81
N MET A 253 -6.57 2.15 -1.81
CA MET A 253 -7.07 2.71 -3.07
C MET A 253 -7.62 1.58 -3.95
N GLN A 254 -8.66 1.86 -4.73
CA GLN A 254 -9.20 0.94 -5.74
C GLN A 254 -9.41 1.68 -7.06
N PRO A 255 -9.31 1.01 -8.22
CA PRO A 255 -9.60 1.64 -9.50
C PRO A 255 -11.02 2.20 -9.56
N TRP A 256 -11.17 3.43 -10.06
CA TRP A 256 -12.46 4.09 -10.18
C TRP A 256 -13.37 3.31 -11.13
N SER A 257 -14.55 2.96 -10.63
CA SER A 257 -15.52 2.13 -11.37
C SER A 257 -15.97 2.74 -12.70
N GLY A 258 -15.87 4.07 -12.86
CA GLY A 258 -16.23 4.76 -14.10
C GLY A 258 -15.36 4.45 -15.31
N HIS A 259 -14.13 3.92 -15.12
CA HIS A 259 -13.30 3.44 -16.23
C HIS A 259 -14.00 2.35 -17.03
N ARG A 260 -14.77 1.48 -16.36
CA ARG A 260 -15.58 0.45 -17.04
C ARG A 260 -16.63 1.06 -17.96
N ASN A 261 -17.30 2.12 -17.51
CA ASN A 261 -18.34 2.79 -18.29
C ASN A 261 -17.74 3.48 -19.53
N LEU A 262 -16.61 4.17 -19.36
CA LEU A 262 -15.88 4.80 -20.46
C LEU A 262 -15.43 3.77 -21.51
N ARG A 263 -14.88 2.65 -21.05
CA ARG A 263 -14.46 1.54 -21.93
C ARG A 263 -15.62 0.94 -22.70
N GLN A 264 -16.70 0.59 -22.01
CA GLN A 264 -17.88 0.03 -22.67
C GLN A 264 -18.39 0.98 -23.75
N ARG A 265 -18.44 2.28 -23.44
CA ARG A 265 -18.89 3.27 -24.39
C ARG A 265 -17.93 3.45 -25.57
N ALA A 266 -16.62 3.46 -25.32
CA ALA A 266 -15.61 3.50 -26.37
C ALA A 266 -15.72 2.29 -27.33
N ARG A 267 -16.01 1.08 -26.82
CA ARG A 267 -16.26 -0.11 -27.65
C ARG A 267 -17.45 0.06 -28.59
N GLU A 268 -18.56 0.60 -28.07
CA GLU A 268 -19.77 0.85 -28.84
C GLU A 268 -19.49 1.82 -30.00
N LEU A 269 -18.73 2.89 -29.73
CA LEU A 269 -18.32 3.89 -30.71
C LEU A 269 -17.32 3.35 -31.75
N ASN A 270 -16.40 2.49 -31.33
CA ASN A 270 -15.38 1.89 -32.21
C ASN A 270 -15.92 0.74 -33.07
N HIS A 271 -17.20 0.37 -32.92
CA HIS A 271 -17.82 -0.75 -33.61
C HIS A 271 -17.01 -2.06 -33.52
N VAL A 272 -16.40 -2.32 -32.35
CA VAL A 272 -15.55 -3.50 -32.12
C VAL A 272 -16.33 -4.76 -32.47
N ASN A 273 -15.74 -5.62 -33.32
CA ASN A 273 -16.43 -6.80 -33.84
C ASN A 273 -16.87 -7.74 -32.70
N ASN A 274 -18.19 -7.92 -32.55
CA ASN A 274 -18.79 -8.79 -31.55
C ASN A 274 -18.49 -10.28 -31.75
N GLN A 275 -17.93 -10.68 -32.90
CA GLN A 275 -17.48 -12.05 -33.18
C GLN A 275 -16.15 -12.39 -32.50
N ILE A 276 -15.38 -11.39 -32.04
CA ILE A 276 -14.14 -11.63 -31.31
C ILE A 276 -14.49 -12.20 -29.92
N PRO A 277 -13.83 -13.28 -29.47
CA PRO A 277 -14.02 -13.82 -28.12
C PRO A 277 -13.92 -12.73 -27.06
N GLU A 278 -14.79 -12.78 -26.06
CA GLU A 278 -14.87 -11.75 -25.01
C GLU A 278 -13.52 -11.50 -24.32
N TRP A 279 -12.77 -12.57 -24.02
CA TRP A 279 -11.44 -12.44 -23.39
C TRP A 279 -10.44 -11.64 -24.24
N THR A 280 -10.49 -11.76 -25.57
CA THR A 280 -9.59 -11.02 -26.46
C THR A 280 -9.95 -9.55 -26.46
N ARG A 281 -11.25 -9.23 -26.52
CA ARG A 281 -11.75 -7.84 -26.41
C ARG A 281 -11.32 -7.23 -25.08
N LEU A 282 -11.61 -7.90 -23.95
CA LEU A 282 -11.20 -7.45 -22.62
C LEU A 282 -9.71 -7.10 -22.54
N ARG A 283 -8.85 -7.96 -23.10
CA ARG A 283 -7.40 -7.72 -23.15
C ARG A 283 -7.01 -6.48 -23.97
N GLU A 284 -7.60 -6.31 -25.16
CA GLU A 284 -7.35 -5.12 -25.99
C GLU A 284 -7.75 -3.85 -25.25
N ASP A 285 -8.88 -3.87 -24.56
CA ASP A 285 -9.34 -2.71 -23.80
C ASP A 285 -8.49 -2.43 -22.56
N GLU A 286 -7.95 -3.45 -21.91
CA GLU A 286 -6.98 -3.27 -20.83
C GLU A 286 -5.72 -2.60 -21.36
N LEU A 287 -5.16 -3.10 -22.47
CA LEU A 287 -3.99 -2.47 -23.10
C LEU A 287 -4.28 -1.05 -23.58
N TYR A 288 -5.52 -0.79 -24.02
CA TYR A 288 -5.99 0.55 -24.38
C TYR A 288 -6.06 1.45 -23.15
N GLU A 289 -6.70 1.02 -22.06
CA GLU A 289 -6.80 1.78 -20.81
C GLU A 289 -5.44 2.14 -20.23
N ARG A 290 -4.45 1.25 -20.30
CA ARG A 290 -3.10 1.50 -19.79
C ARG A 290 -2.46 2.80 -20.29
N GLU A 291 -2.74 3.16 -21.54
CA GLU A 291 -2.14 4.35 -22.19
C GLU A 291 -2.92 5.64 -21.89
N ARG A 292 -3.72 5.64 -20.84
CA ARG A 292 -4.63 6.73 -20.47
C ARG A 292 -4.43 7.14 -19.03
N THR A 293 -5.10 8.22 -18.67
CA THR A 293 -5.14 8.68 -17.31
C THR A 293 -5.95 7.71 -16.46
N HIS A 294 -5.33 7.19 -15.40
CA HIS A 294 -5.96 6.32 -14.43
C HIS A 294 -6.49 7.13 -13.24
N ILE A 295 -7.53 6.61 -12.61
CA ILE A 295 -8.10 7.16 -11.39
C ILE A 295 -8.27 6.02 -10.41
N TYR A 296 -7.75 6.25 -9.22
CA TYR A 296 -7.98 5.40 -8.07
C TYR A 296 -8.78 6.19 -7.05
N GLU A 297 -9.69 5.54 -6.34
CA GLU A 297 -10.48 6.16 -5.30
C GLU A 297 -10.48 5.31 -4.03
N ALA A 298 -10.67 5.96 -2.89
CA ALA A 298 -10.92 5.29 -1.63
C ALA A 298 -11.96 6.08 -0.85
N GLN A 299 -12.81 5.36 -0.14
CA GLN A 299 -13.69 5.95 0.85
C GLN A 299 -13.09 5.71 2.24
N ILE A 300 -12.62 6.77 2.87
CA ILE A 300 -12.08 6.72 4.23
C ILE A 300 -13.17 7.12 5.23
N THR A 301 -13.33 6.33 6.28
CA THR A 301 -14.11 6.75 7.45
C THR A 301 -13.17 7.47 8.39
N LEU A 302 -13.41 8.77 8.58
CA LEU A 302 -12.54 9.62 9.37
C LEU A 302 -12.46 9.09 10.81
N PRO A 303 -11.23 8.94 11.34
CA PRO A 303 -10.98 8.38 12.67
C PRO A 303 -11.38 9.35 13.79
N HIS A 304 -10.76 9.23 14.96
CA HIS A 304 -10.98 10.13 16.09
C HIS A 304 -10.58 11.58 15.76
N GLU A 305 -11.07 12.51 16.60
CA GLU A 305 -10.76 13.93 16.53
C GLU A 305 -9.25 14.21 16.53
N GLY A 306 -8.81 15.21 15.78
CA GLY A 306 -7.39 15.54 15.66
C GLY A 306 -7.04 16.16 14.31
N SER A 307 -5.76 16.49 14.15
CA SER A 307 -5.21 16.93 12.86
C SER A 307 -4.49 15.75 12.22
N TRP A 308 -4.91 15.38 11.01
CA TRP A 308 -4.42 14.22 10.27
C TRP A 308 -3.78 14.64 8.96
N GLU A 309 -2.53 14.27 8.76
CA GLU A 309 -1.82 14.44 7.51
C GLU A 309 -2.18 13.31 6.54
N LEU A 310 -2.76 13.66 5.40
CA LEU A 310 -2.95 12.77 4.26
C LEU A 310 -1.71 12.83 3.37
N SER A 311 -1.06 11.68 3.20
CA SER A 311 0.08 11.55 2.30
C SER A 311 -0.10 10.37 1.37
N SER A 312 0.36 10.54 0.13
CA SER A 312 0.34 9.47 -0.87
C SER A 312 1.61 9.44 -1.71
N LEU A 313 2.08 8.23 -1.99
CA LEU A 313 3.26 7.93 -2.79
C LEU A 313 2.87 7.00 -3.94
N LEU A 314 3.19 7.40 -5.17
CA LEU A 314 3.07 6.57 -6.35
C LEU A 314 4.34 5.74 -6.50
N GLU A 315 4.26 4.43 -6.27
CA GLU A 315 5.42 3.53 -6.24
C GLU A 315 5.84 3.09 -7.65
N PHE A 316 4.88 2.63 -8.44
CA PHE A 316 5.07 2.13 -9.80
C PHE A 316 3.91 2.60 -10.67
N VAL A 317 4.20 2.81 -11.96
CA VAL A 317 3.20 3.22 -12.96
C VAL A 317 3.13 2.22 -14.10
N GLU A 318 2.04 2.24 -14.87
CA GLU A 318 1.91 1.57 -16.17
C GLU A 318 2.25 0.06 -16.15
N ALA A 319 1.88 -0.60 -15.07
CA ALA A 319 2.10 -2.00 -14.71
C ALA A 319 3.56 -2.45 -14.63
N ARG A 320 4.49 -1.51 -14.47
CA ARG A 320 5.92 -1.81 -14.37
C ARG A 320 6.29 -2.63 -13.12
N TYR A 321 5.38 -2.74 -12.17
CA TYR A 321 5.53 -3.60 -10.99
C TYR A 321 5.28 -5.09 -11.26
N ASN A 322 4.69 -5.45 -12.41
CA ASN A 322 4.15 -6.79 -12.68
C ASN A 322 4.58 -7.39 -14.04
N PHE A 323 5.83 -7.18 -14.45
CA PHE A 323 6.34 -7.93 -15.58
C PHE A 323 6.69 -9.36 -15.12
N GLU A 324 5.81 -10.33 -15.36
CA GLU A 324 6.12 -11.76 -15.09
C GLU A 324 7.43 -12.21 -15.77
N TYR A 325 7.80 -11.56 -16.87
CA TYR A 325 8.98 -11.87 -17.67
C TYR A 325 10.01 -10.74 -17.73
N GLY A 326 9.82 -9.65 -16.98
CA GLY A 326 10.67 -8.45 -17.08
C GLY A 326 11.65 -8.26 -15.94
N PRO A 327 12.63 -7.35 -16.11
CA PRO A 327 13.56 -7.00 -15.05
C PRO A 327 12.82 -6.30 -13.91
N VAL A 328 13.46 -6.29 -12.74
CA VAL A 328 12.97 -5.58 -11.56
C VAL A 328 12.95 -4.09 -11.87
N SER A 329 11.76 -3.49 -11.84
CA SER A 329 11.63 -2.05 -12.03
C SER A 329 12.32 -1.31 -10.88
N PRO A 330 13.21 -0.34 -11.18
CA PRO A 330 13.81 0.47 -10.14
C PRO A 330 12.72 1.20 -9.36
N TYR A 331 12.79 1.12 -8.04
CA TYR A 331 11.88 1.81 -7.16
C TYR A 331 12.24 3.30 -7.12
N LYS A 332 11.37 4.13 -7.72
CA LYS A 332 11.52 5.58 -7.82
C LYS A 332 10.17 6.23 -7.54
N PRO A 333 9.75 6.27 -6.26
CA PRO A 333 8.42 6.71 -5.93
C PRO A 333 8.27 8.20 -6.19
N ILE A 334 7.06 8.61 -6.53
CA ILE A 334 6.68 10.00 -6.76
C ILE A 334 5.73 10.40 -5.63
N GLN A 335 6.10 11.41 -4.85
CA GLN A 335 5.17 12.02 -3.90
C GLN A 335 4.01 12.64 -4.67
N ILE A 336 2.79 12.25 -4.32
CA ILE A 336 1.59 12.75 -4.96
C ILE A 336 1.13 14.01 -4.21
N PRO A 337 1.13 15.20 -4.84
CA PRO A 337 0.61 16.42 -4.24
C PRO A 337 -0.90 16.31 -3.99
N VAL A 338 -1.35 16.91 -2.89
CA VAL A 338 -2.78 17.06 -2.57
C VAL A 338 -3.33 18.30 -3.29
N PHE A 339 -4.51 18.15 -3.86
CA PHE A 339 -5.27 19.19 -4.53
C PHE A 339 -6.66 19.33 -3.88
N PRO A 340 -7.07 20.56 -3.53
CA PRO A 340 -6.26 21.80 -3.59
C PRO A 340 -5.03 21.80 -2.67
N THR A 341 -4.01 22.58 -3.04
CA THR A 341 -2.76 22.74 -2.28
C THR A 341 -3.05 23.30 -0.88
N GLY A 342 -2.37 22.80 0.15
CA GLY A 342 -2.53 23.25 1.53
C GLY A 342 -3.64 22.52 2.31
N LEU A 343 -4.25 21.49 1.71
CA LEU A 343 -5.24 20.62 2.35
C LEU A 343 -4.67 19.25 2.71
N GLU A 344 -3.34 19.13 2.84
CA GLU A 344 -2.70 17.89 3.28
C GLU A 344 -3.11 17.54 4.73
N TYR A 345 -3.50 18.55 5.52
CA TYR A 345 -3.90 18.40 6.92
C TYR A 345 -5.42 18.45 7.06
N ILE A 346 -6.03 17.31 7.38
CA ILE A 346 -7.45 17.12 7.61
C ILE A 346 -7.74 17.31 9.10
N ASN A 347 -8.48 18.36 9.45
CA ASN A 347 -8.89 18.62 10.82
C ASN A 347 -10.26 17.98 11.12
N ILE A 348 -10.28 17.06 12.09
CA ILE A 348 -11.47 16.34 12.53
C ILE A 348 -11.89 16.89 13.90
N SER A 349 -13.11 17.41 13.98
CA SER A 349 -13.73 17.96 15.19
C SER A 349 -14.63 16.93 15.88
N SER A 350 -14.89 17.14 17.18
CA SER A 350 -15.86 16.32 17.91
C SER A 350 -17.28 16.60 17.44
N ASN A 351 -18.11 15.56 17.38
CA ASN A 351 -19.49 15.63 16.88
C ASN A 351 -20.47 16.29 17.88
N SER A 352 -19.98 16.80 19.01
CA SER A 352 -20.81 17.27 20.12
C SER A 352 -20.48 18.70 20.48
N GLN A 353 -21.51 19.55 20.63
CA GLN A 353 -21.43 20.79 21.41
C GLN A 353 -21.07 20.55 22.90
N GLN A 354 -20.91 19.30 23.31
CA GLN A 354 -20.33 18.96 24.61
C GLN A 354 -18.87 19.42 24.64
N GLU A 355 -18.54 20.12 25.71
CA GLU A 355 -17.23 20.71 26.05
C GLU A 355 -16.07 20.00 25.35
N LYS A 356 -15.19 20.78 24.71
CA LYS A 356 -13.94 20.31 24.09
C LYS A 356 -13.26 19.32 25.03
N LYS A 357 -13.46 18.02 24.78
CA LYS A 357 -12.68 17.02 25.48
C LYS A 357 -11.24 17.27 25.09
N PRO A 358 -10.30 17.29 26.05
CA PRO A 358 -8.89 17.43 25.72
C PRO A 358 -8.51 16.33 24.72
N ILE A 359 -7.67 16.68 23.74
CA ILE A 359 -7.09 15.71 22.80
C ILE A 359 -6.55 14.56 23.63
N LYS A 360 -7.03 13.34 23.33
CA LYS A 360 -6.61 12.16 24.07
C LYS A 360 -5.10 12.03 24.01
N THR A 361 -4.50 11.96 25.18
CA THR A 361 -3.08 11.65 25.32
C THR A 361 -2.81 10.23 24.85
N ASP A 362 -1.57 9.93 24.43
CA ASP A 362 -1.16 8.56 24.10
C ASP A 362 -1.48 7.57 25.24
N GLN A 363 -1.42 8.04 26.49
CA GLN A 363 -1.76 7.26 27.68
C GLN A 363 -3.24 6.88 27.71
N GLU A 364 -4.14 7.84 27.43
CA GLU A 364 -5.58 7.56 27.37
C GLU A 364 -5.91 6.59 26.23
N ILE A 365 -5.28 6.77 25.07
CA ILE A 365 -5.43 5.86 23.92
C ILE A 365 -4.97 4.44 24.30
N LEU A 366 -3.84 4.32 24.98
CA LEU A 366 -3.33 3.05 25.48
C LEU A 366 -4.31 2.40 26.48
N GLN A 367 -4.85 3.15 27.44
CA GLN A 367 -5.80 2.63 28.41
C GLN A 367 -7.11 2.17 27.74
N GLU A 368 -7.61 2.92 26.76
CA GLU A 368 -8.77 2.51 25.97
C GLU A 368 -8.51 1.21 25.21
N HIS A 369 -7.31 1.06 24.63
CA HIS A 369 -6.93 -0.20 23.97
C HIS A 369 -6.82 -1.36 24.97
N LEU A 370 -6.18 -1.13 26.12
CA LEU A 370 -6.04 -2.14 27.18
C LEU A 370 -7.38 -2.52 27.83
N ALA A 371 -8.42 -1.70 27.69
CA ALA A 371 -9.78 -2.01 28.11
C ALA A 371 -10.55 -2.91 27.14
N LEU A 372 -10.06 -3.12 25.91
CA LEU A 372 -10.69 -4.01 24.94
C LEU A 372 -10.63 -5.48 25.41
N PRO A 373 -11.59 -6.33 24.98
CA PRO A 373 -11.52 -7.76 25.25
C PRO A 373 -10.28 -8.39 24.61
N LEU A 374 -9.81 -9.51 25.16
CA LEU A 374 -8.70 -10.25 24.57
C LEU A 374 -9.06 -10.75 23.16
N CYS A 375 -8.12 -10.61 22.22
CA CYS A 375 -8.29 -11.14 20.87
C CYS A 375 -8.43 -12.66 20.92
N LYS A 376 -9.39 -13.17 20.15
CA LYS A 376 -9.59 -14.60 19.88
C LYS A 376 -9.23 -14.87 18.42
N GLY A 377 -8.43 -15.89 18.17
CA GLY A 377 -7.98 -16.25 16.83
C GLY A 377 -6.81 -15.42 16.29
N PHE A 378 -6.52 -15.61 15.01
CA PHE A 378 -5.23 -15.29 14.39
C PHE A 378 -5.23 -14.07 13.46
N LYS A 379 -6.41 -13.61 13.04
CA LYS A 379 -6.59 -12.47 12.13
C LYS A 379 -7.35 -11.35 12.83
N ASN A 380 -6.61 -10.33 13.27
CA ASN A 380 -7.17 -9.21 14.03
C ASN A 380 -6.75 -7.89 13.37
N PRO A 381 -7.58 -7.32 12.46
CA PRO A 381 -7.29 -6.04 11.82
C PRO A 381 -6.99 -4.95 12.86
N GLY A 382 -5.99 -4.13 12.58
CA GLY A 382 -5.47 -3.17 13.55
C GLY A 382 -4.65 -2.05 12.93
N ARG A 383 -4.00 -1.28 13.78
CA ARG A 383 -3.15 -0.14 13.43
C ARG A 383 -1.92 -0.06 14.33
N TRP A 384 -0.92 0.70 13.90
CA TRP A 384 0.24 1.02 14.72
C TRP A 384 -0.03 2.25 15.57
N LEU A 385 0.06 2.11 16.90
CA LEU A 385 -0.12 3.20 17.85
C LEU A 385 1.20 3.50 18.58
N PRO A 386 1.49 4.79 18.88
CA PRO A 386 2.64 5.16 19.69
C PRO A 386 2.52 4.62 21.12
N PHE A 387 3.63 4.24 21.71
CA PHE A 387 3.75 4.03 23.14
C PHE A 387 4.06 5.37 23.84
N PRO A 388 3.40 5.72 24.96
CA PRO A 388 3.54 7.05 25.56
C PRO A 388 4.99 7.30 26.04
N LYS A 389 5.67 8.34 25.54
CA LYS A 389 7.11 8.58 25.85
C LYS A 389 7.39 8.96 27.31
N ASN A 390 6.53 9.78 27.91
CA ASN A 390 6.66 10.26 29.28
C ASN A 390 6.37 9.18 30.33
N SER A 391 5.90 8.02 29.90
CA SER A 391 5.51 6.92 30.76
C SER A 391 6.74 6.16 31.29
N SER A 392 7.87 6.17 30.60
CA SER A 392 9.12 5.47 30.98
C SER A 392 9.61 5.70 32.43
N LEU A 393 9.12 6.74 33.13
CA LEU A 393 9.44 7.07 34.52
C LEU A 393 8.37 6.66 35.56
N SER A 394 7.13 6.34 35.18
CA SER A 394 6.09 5.89 36.13
C SER A 394 6.04 4.36 36.23
N SER A 395 5.72 3.83 37.41
CA SER A 395 5.52 2.38 37.62
C SER A 395 4.38 1.85 36.73
N GLU A 396 3.30 2.61 36.62
CA GLU A 396 2.12 2.28 35.81
C GLU A 396 2.45 2.03 34.34
N ALA A 397 3.43 2.73 33.79
CA ALA A 397 3.85 2.56 32.41
C ALA A 397 4.64 1.28 32.16
N LYS A 398 5.48 0.89 33.12
CA LYS A 398 6.20 -0.39 33.08
C LYS A 398 5.21 -1.54 33.18
N ASP A 399 4.18 -1.37 34.01
CA ASP A 399 3.07 -2.32 34.11
C ASP A 399 2.23 -2.35 32.82
N ALA A 400 2.10 -1.22 32.11
CA ALA A 400 1.40 -1.18 30.83
C ALA A 400 2.22 -1.78 29.67
N SER A 401 3.52 -1.54 29.61
CA SER A 401 4.38 -2.12 28.56
C SER A 401 4.45 -3.64 28.65
N THR A 402 4.43 -4.20 29.86
CA THR A 402 4.37 -5.64 30.10
C THR A 402 3.01 -6.26 29.73
N GLN A 403 1.96 -5.46 29.52
CA GLN A 403 0.66 -5.94 29.07
C GLN A 403 0.51 -5.96 27.54
N LEU A 404 1.37 -5.23 26.82
CA LEU A 404 1.35 -5.16 25.36
C LEU A 404 2.04 -6.36 24.72
N ALA A 405 1.53 -6.82 23.57
CA ALA A 405 2.15 -7.89 22.80
C ALA A 405 3.65 -7.64 22.57
N GLY A 406 4.01 -6.44 22.11
CA GLY A 406 5.38 -6.03 21.92
C GLY A 406 5.45 -4.60 21.43
N LEU A 407 6.68 -4.05 21.41
CA LEU A 407 6.98 -2.73 20.88
C LEU A 407 7.95 -2.88 19.71
N THR A 408 7.70 -2.14 18.64
CA THR A 408 8.69 -1.91 17.60
C THR A 408 9.76 -0.97 18.10
N ARG A 409 10.91 -0.94 17.42
CA ARG A 409 11.99 0.04 17.69
C ARG A 409 11.53 1.50 17.59
N ASP A 410 10.48 1.76 16.82
CA ASP A 410 9.90 3.10 16.64
C ASP A 410 8.98 3.48 17.81
N GLY A 411 8.95 2.62 18.85
CA GLY A 411 8.13 2.78 20.05
C GLY A 411 6.64 2.62 19.75
N LYS A 412 6.26 1.77 18.77
CA LYS A 412 4.87 1.53 18.42
C LYS A 412 4.44 0.11 18.76
N TYR A 413 3.18 -0.08 19.12
CA TYR A 413 2.58 -1.41 19.28
C TYR A 413 1.48 -1.63 18.25
N TRP A 414 1.22 -2.89 17.93
CA TRP A 414 0.08 -3.28 17.11
C TRP A 414 -1.19 -3.28 17.95
N ALA A 415 -2.18 -2.49 17.55
CA ALA A 415 -3.43 -2.31 18.25
C ALA A 415 -4.62 -2.74 17.37
N PRO A 416 -5.13 -3.97 17.52
CA PRO A 416 -6.36 -4.36 16.84
C PRO A 416 -7.53 -3.44 17.18
N TYR A 417 -8.45 -3.27 16.24
CA TYR A 417 -9.55 -2.32 16.39
C TYR A 417 -10.60 -2.75 17.42
N SER A 418 -10.87 -4.06 17.52
CA SER A 418 -11.99 -4.61 18.29
C SER A 418 -11.56 -5.43 19.51
N CYS A 419 -10.27 -5.65 19.69
CA CYS A 419 -9.72 -6.48 20.76
C CYS A 419 -8.29 -6.03 21.11
N ARG A 420 -7.73 -6.55 22.20
CA ARG A 420 -6.33 -6.38 22.55
C ARG A 420 -5.60 -7.71 22.55
N LEU A 421 -4.36 -7.71 22.10
CA LEU A 421 -3.44 -8.82 22.34
C LEU A 421 -2.93 -8.67 23.78
N ARG A 422 -2.95 -9.75 24.57
CA ARG A 422 -2.19 -9.75 25.83
C ARG A 422 -0.76 -10.16 25.53
N HIS A 423 0.18 -9.62 26.29
CA HIS A 423 1.50 -10.20 26.33
C HIS A 423 1.43 -11.63 26.89
N LEU A 424 1.94 -12.59 26.13
CA LEU A 424 2.23 -13.93 26.61
C LEU A 424 3.74 -14.09 26.64
N SER A 425 4.30 -14.44 27.79
CA SER A 425 5.69 -14.86 27.83
C SER A 425 5.87 -16.16 27.04
N TYR A 426 7.09 -16.43 26.57
CA TYR A 426 7.38 -17.66 25.84
C TYR A 426 7.19 -18.89 26.75
N GLU A 427 7.46 -18.76 28.05
CA GLU A 427 7.20 -19.80 29.05
C GLU A 427 5.70 -20.06 29.20
N GLN A 428 4.89 -19.01 29.27
CA GLN A 428 3.43 -19.12 29.31
C GLN A 428 2.90 -19.82 28.07
N PHE A 429 3.45 -19.50 26.90
CA PHE A 429 3.08 -20.19 25.67
C PHE A 429 3.48 -21.67 25.69
N ASN A 430 4.68 -22.03 26.18
CA ASN A 430 5.08 -23.44 26.31
C ASN A 430 4.12 -24.23 27.22
N ARG A 431 3.71 -23.64 28.36
CA ARG A 431 2.68 -24.20 29.26
C ARG A 431 1.34 -24.38 28.53
N CYS A 432 0.84 -23.33 27.87
CA CYS A 432 -0.39 -23.41 27.09
C CYS A 432 -0.33 -24.49 26.00
N ALA A 433 0.76 -24.51 25.24
CA ALA A 433 0.91 -25.36 24.08
C ALA A 433 1.08 -26.84 24.46
N SER A 434 1.86 -27.15 25.51
CA SER A 434 1.98 -28.52 26.03
C SER A 434 0.66 -29.10 26.52
N LYS A 435 -0.20 -28.28 27.13
CA LYS A 435 -1.53 -28.71 27.59
C LYS A 435 -2.54 -28.88 26.47
N LYS A 436 -2.57 -27.96 25.49
CA LYS A 436 -3.58 -27.96 24.42
C LYS A 436 -3.18 -28.79 23.19
N TYR A 437 -1.88 -28.90 22.92
CA TYR A 437 -1.34 -29.42 21.67
C TYR A 437 -0.27 -30.49 21.93
N ALA A 438 -0.64 -31.50 22.73
CA ALA A 438 0.26 -32.55 23.20
C ALA A 438 0.88 -33.41 22.08
N ARG A 439 0.22 -33.51 20.91
CA ARG A 439 0.76 -34.21 19.73
C ARG A 439 1.77 -33.34 18.96
N GLY A 440 1.92 -32.07 19.33
CA GLY A 440 2.91 -31.16 18.76
C GLY A 440 2.43 -30.39 17.54
N MET A 441 3.38 -29.73 16.88
CA MET A 441 3.13 -28.84 15.74
C MET A 441 4.11 -29.09 14.59
N ASN A 442 3.63 -28.97 13.34
CA ASN A 442 4.48 -28.92 12.16
C ASN A 442 4.51 -27.50 11.60
N LEU A 443 5.70 -26.96 11.33
CA LEU A 443 5.91 -25.61 10.80
C LEU A 443 6.58 -25.71 9.43
N TYR A 444 5.88 -25.33 8.37
CA TYR A 444 6.41 -25.26 7.00
C TYR A 444 6.55 -23.79 6.59
N GLY A 445 7.73 -23.39 6.16
CA GLY A 445 7.90 -22.01 5.72
C GLY A 445 9.32 -21.58 5.47
N ASP A 446 9.44 -20.31 5.11
CA ASP A 446 10.67 -19.70 4.67
C ASP A 446 11.55 -19.22 5.82
N SER A 447 12.40 -18.26 5.51
CA SER A 447 13.25 -17.64 6.48
C SER A 447 12.48 -16.93 7.61
N ASN A 448 11.30 -16.37 7.35
CA ASN A 448 10.55 -15.66 8.38
C ASN A 448 9.98 -16.61 9.44
N ILE A 449 9.51 -17.82 9.07
CA ILE A 449 9.08 -18.79 10.09
C ILE A 449 10.24 -19.23 10.99
N ARG A 450 11.47 -19.22 10.46
CA ARG A 450 12.66 -19.55 11.23
C ARG A 450 13.03 -18.46 12.22
N ARG A 451 12.78 -17.19 11.90
CA ARG A 451 12.89 -16.07 12.86
C ARG A 451 11.93 -16.27 14.03
N SER A 452 10.68 -16.65 13.73
CA SER A 452 9.71 -17.01 14.75
C SER A 452 10.22 -18.16 15.62
N ILE A 453 10.78 -19.21 15.02
CA ILE A 453 11.39 -20.35 15.74
C ILE A 453 12.57 -19.91 16.62
N LYS A 454 13.46 -19.05 16.14
CA LYS A 454 14.58 -18.52 16.93
C LYS A 454 14.08 -17.77 18.17
N LYS A 455 13.03 -16.94 18.02
CA LYS A 455 12.37 -16.29 19.15
C LYS A 455 11.77 -17.31 20.13
N PHE A 456 11.06 -18.34 19.66
CA PHE A 456 10.53 -19.41 20.52
C PHE A 456 11.62 -20.16 21.28
N LEU A 457 12.64 -20.63 20.57
CA LEU A 457 13.79 -21.33 21.15
C LEU A 457 14.48 -20.49 22.22
N SER A 458 14.77 -19.24 21.91
CA SER A 458 15.45 -18.33 22.84
C SER A 458 14.56 -17.74 23.94
N HIS A 459 13.30 -18.18 24.08
CA HIS A 459 12.35 -17.58 25.02
C HIS A 459 12.27 -16.04 24.89
N GLY A 460 12.29 -15.56 23.64
CA GLY A 460 12.25 -14.13 23.32
C GLY A 460 13.58 -13.38 23.47
N GLN A 461 14.65 -14.03 23.95
CA GLN A 461 15.94 -13.37 24.18
C GLN A 461 16.66 -12.99 22.89
N TRP A 462 16.50 -13.75 21.81
CA TRP A 462 17.12 -13.43 20.52
C TRP A 462 16.73 -12.02 20.09
N CYS A 463 17.72 -11.16 19.89
CA CYS A 463 17.53 -9.76 19.50
C CYS A 463 16.63 -8.95 20.46
N LYS A 464 16.63 -9.25 21.76
CA LYS A 464 15.96 -8.41 22.76
C LYS A 464 16.71 -7.08 22.93
N GLY A 465 16.01 -5.95 22.77
CA GLY A 465 16.58 -4.61 22.94
C GLY A 465 17.63 -4.20 21.90
N TRP A 466 17.65 -4.84 20.74
CA TRP A 466 18.67 -4.66 19.70
C TRP A 466 18.76 -3.23 19.17
N GLU A 467 17.67 -2.48 19.21
CA GLU A 467 17.57 -1.09 18.80
C GLU A 467 18.49 -0.16 19.60
N ASN A 468 18.78 -0.50 20.86
CA ASN A 468 19.68 0.26 21.72
C ASN A 468 21.16 0.07 21.35
N HIS A 469 21.45 -0.86 20.44
CA HIS A 469 22.79 -1.20 19.99
C HIS A 469 23.09 -0.73 18.56
N ILE A 470 22.14 -0.05 17.91
CA ILE A 470 22.32 0.56 16.59
C ILE A 470 23.09 1.87 16.76
N ILE A 471 24.34 1.92 16.33
CA ILE A 471 25.20 3.11 16.41
C ILE A 471 25.15 4.00 15.16
N ASN A 472 24.68 3.46 14.03
CA ASN A 472 24.61 4.14 12.73
C ASN A 472 23.18 4.12 12.19
N PRO A 473 22.71 5.19 11.49
CA PRO A 473 21.43 5.16 10.81
C PRO A 473 21.32 3.96 9.87
N LEU A 474 20.25 3.17 9.98
CA LEU A 474 20.04 1.97 9.17
C LEU A 474 19.95 2.27 7.66
N LEU A 475 19.60 3.51 7.32
CA LEU A 475 19.65 4.09 5.98
C LEU A 475 20.65 5.25 5.99
N PRO A 476 21.78 5.14 5.27
CA PRO A 476 22.62 6.29 4.96
C PRO A 476 21.77 7.42 4.36
N GLU A 477 22.02 8.68 4.73
CA GLU A 477 21.19 9.81 4.27
C GLU A 477 21.12 9.93 2.74
N ASN A 478 22.21 9.58 2.05
CA ASN A 478 22.29 9.55 0.59
C ASN A 478 21.54 8.37 -0.06
N GLN A 479 21.07 7.39 0.72
CA GLN A 479 20.26 6.26 0.27
C GLN A 479 18.78 6.41 0.66
N LYS A 480 18.44 7.42 1.47
CA LYS A 480 17.05 7.83 1.61
C LYS A 480 16.57 8.29 0.23
N PRO A 481 15.42 7.81 -0.28
CA PRO A 481 14.89 8.31 -1.54
C PRO A 481 14.82 9.84 -1.47
N VAL A 482 15.26 10.51 -2.53
CA VAL A 482 15.20 11.98 -2.66
C VAL A 482 13.72 12.36 -2.84
N ILE A 483 12.95 12.25 -1.76
CA ILE A 483 11.67 12.92 -1.62
C ILE A 483 12.07 14.37 -1.39
N ASN A 484 11.55 15.29 -2.22
CA ASN A 484 11.87 16.71 -2.16
C ASN A 484 11.36 17.29 -0.83
N SER A 485 12.12 17.07 0.25
CA SER A 485 11.71 17.23 1.64
C SER A 485 12.15 18.58 2.15
N THR A 486 11.57 19.65 1.59
CA THR A 486 11.82 21.00 2.09
C THR A 486 11.15 21.28 3.44
N TYR A 487 10.52 20.30 4.10
CA TYR A 487 9.67 20.52 5.27
C TYR A 487 9.90 19.64 6.52
N LEU A 488 10.96 18.83 6.60
CA LEU A 488 11.19 17.97 7.78
C LEU A 488 12.62 18.02 8.33
N LEU A 489 13.05 19.18 8.81
CA LEU A 489 14.24 19.26 9.66
C LEU A 489 14.05 20.28 10.79
N GLN A 490 13.80 19.79 12.01
CA GLN A 490 14.33 20.37 13.24
C GLN A 490 14.18 19.43 14.44
N ARG A 491 15.25 18.67 14.72
CA ARG A 491 15.68 18.15 16.03
C ARG A 491 16.90 17.27 15.76
N ARG A 492 18.01 17.27 16.50
CA ARG A 492 18.61 18.07 17.58
C ARG A 492 19.91 17.29 17.83
N ASP A 493 21.06 17.81 17.41
CA ASP A 493 22.34 17.14 17.63
C ASP A 493 22.79 17.28 19.08
N GLU A 494 23.20 16.18 19.70
CA GLU A 494 24.13 16.19 20.84
C GLU A 494 25.29 15.20 20.57
N PRO A 495 26.52 15.51 21.01
CA PRO A 495 27.70 14.71 20.71
C PRO A 495 27.97 13.63 21.78
N THR A 496 28.22 12.40 21.34
CA THR A 496 28.71 11.30 22.19
C THR A 496 30.23 11.17 22.14
N SER A 497 30.87 11.14 23.31
CA SER A 497 32.30 10.88 23.52
C SER A 497 32.58 9.44 23.97
N SER A 498 33.42 8.75 23.18
CA SER A 498 34.50 7.80 23.52
C SER A 498 34.39 6.73 24.63
N SER A 499 34.45 5.47 24.16
CA SER A 499 35.37 4.36 24.50
C SER A 499 35.55 3.83 25.93
N SER A 500 35.24 2.54 26.12
CA SER A 500 36.04 1.60 26.92
C SER A 500 35.83 0.15 26.44
N SER A 501 36.91 -0.63 26.44
CA SER A 501 37.00 -1.99 25.90
C SER A 501 36.42 -3.04 26.88
N PRO A 502 35.76 -4.12 26.42
CA PRO A 502 35.25 -5.15 27.31
C PRO A 502 36.31 -6.21 27.67
N PRO A 503 36.27 -6.79 28.88
CA PRO A 503 37.18 -7.84 29.33
C PRO A 503 36.82 -9.22 28.76
N SER A 504 37.84 -10.07 28.64
CA SER A 504 37.82 -11.43 28.12
C SER A 504 36.86 -12.38 28.85
N LEU A 505 36.02 -13.08 28.08
CA LEU A 505 35.04 -14.07 28.57
C LEU A 505 35.69 -15.42 28.95
N PRO A 506 35.19 -16.09 30.00
CA PRO A 506 35.59 -17.45 30.36
C PRO A 506 35.00 -18.50 29.40
N SER A 507 35.73 -19.61 29.26
CA SER A 507 35.42 -20.76 28.41
C SER A 507 34.04 -21.37 28.69
N PRO A 508 33.31 -21.86 27.66
CA PRO A 508 31.99 -22.43 27.85
C PRO A 508 32.06 -23.79 28.57
N PRO A 509 31.04 -24.12 29.39
CA PRO A 509 30.92 -25.42 30.03
C PRO A 509 30.60 -26.51 28.99
N VAL A 510 30.97 -27.75 29.35
CA VAL A 510 30.79 -28.96 28.54
C VAL A 510 29.30 -29.25 28.37
N ASP A 511 28.88 -29.37 27.11
CA ASP A 511 27.51 -29.61 26.64
C ASP A 511 27.10 -31.07 26.93
N ASP A 512 26.04 -31.28 27.70
CA ASP A 512 25.46 -32.59 28.05
C ASP A 512 24.40 -33.07 27.03
N GLY A 513 24.23 -32.33 25.92
CA GLY A 513 23.30 -32.66 24.85
C GLY A 513 21.84 -32.36 25.17
N VAL A 514 21.55 -31.74 26.33
CA VAL A 514 20.22 -31.25 26.68
C VAL A 514 20.10 -29.79 26.28
N TYR A 515 19.08 -29.47 25.49
CA TYR A 515 18.84 -28.10 25.06
C TYR A 515 18.49 -27.19 26.25
N HIS A 516 19.34 -26.19 26.51
CA HIS A 516 19.04 -25.09 27.42
C HIS A 516 18.84 -23.80 26.62
N SER A 517 17.67 -23.18 26.77
CA SER A 517 17.39 -21.88 26.16
C SER A 517 18.45 -20.85 26.57
N PRO A 518 19.03 -20.08 25.63
CA PRO A 518 19.98 -19.02 25.95
C PRO A 518 19.34 -18.03 26.91
N GLN A 519 19.83 -18.00 28.15
CA GLN A 519 19.31 -17.12 29.20
C GLN A 519 19.61 -15.63 28.91
N GLU A 520 20.66 -15.34 28.12
CA GLU A 520 21.02 -13.99 27.68
C GLU A 520 21.55 -14.00 26.24
N TYR A 521 20.99 -13.13 25.38
CA TYR A 521 21.55 -12.84 24.05
C TYR A 521 22.48 -11.62 24.18
N ARG A 522 23.75 -11.76 23.77
CA ARG A 522 24.78 -10.71 23.94
C ARG A 522 25.14 -10.05 22.62
N TYR A 523 25.16 -8.71 22.62
CA TYR A 523 25.66 -7.89 21.52
C TYR A 523 27.14 -7.60 21.73
N SER A 524 28.00 -8.47 21.19
CA SER A 524 29.45 -8.32 21.16
C SER A 524 29.96 -7.56 19.94
N GLU A 525 29.21 -7.52 18.84
CA GLU A 525 29.64 -6.92 17.56
C GLU A 525 28.49 -6.19 16.85
N GLU A 526 28.80 -5.09 16.15
CA GLU A 526 27.81 -4.30 15.39
C GLU A 526 27.07 -5.15 14.34
N ALA A 527 27.77 -6.11 13.72
CA ALA A 527 27.19 -7.02 12.73
C ALA A 527 26.02 -7.86 13.28
N GLN A 528 25.93 -8.07 14.60
CA GLN A 528 24.80 -8.79 15.20
C GLN A 528 23.49 -8.00 15.12
N THR A 529 23.56 -6.67 15.20
CA THR A 529 22.36 -5.82 15.05
C THR A 529 21.76 -5.98 13.65
N ARG A 530 22.60 -6.20 12.63
CA ARG A 530 22.16 -6.54 11.26
C ARG A 530 21.40 -7.85 11.19
N ASN A 531 21.72 -8.83 12.03
CA ASN A 531 20.93 -10.05 12.10
C ASN A 531 19.54 -9.81 12.74
N CYS A 532 19.45 -8.83 13.63
CA CYS A 532 18.19 -8.46 14.25
C CYS A 532 17.23 -7.74 13.30
N TYR A 533 17.73 -6.92 12.36
CA TYR A 533 16.84 -6.24 11.41
C TYR A 533 16.81 -6.83 10.00
N CYS A 534 17.76 -7.69 9.61
CA CYS A 534 17.83 -8.18 8.23
C CYS A 534 18.42 -9.57 7.99
N GLU A 535 19.67 -9.81 8.39
CA GLU A 535 20.30 -11.12 8.15
C GLU A 535 19.88 -12.08 9.24
N ASP A 536 20.14 -13.39 9.09
CA ASP A 536 19.32 -14.29 9.90
C ASP A 536 19.96 -15.60 10.30
N TYR A 537 21.15 -15.96 9.80
CA TYR A 537 21.57 -17.36 9.94
C TYR A 537 23.05 -17.58 10.17
N SER A 538 23.91 -16.65 9.77
CA SER A 538 25.36 -16.77 9.92
C SER A 538 25.88 -15.96 11.11
N GLU A 539 25.05 -15.78 12.14
CA GLU A 539 25.50 -15.22 13.41
C GLU A 539 26.67 -16.06 13.93
N VAL A 540 27.84 -15.44 14.08
CA VAL A 540 29.08 -16.11 14.50
C VAL A 540 28.89 -16.82 15.85
N HIS A 541 28.02 -16.29 16.70
CA HIS A 541 27.75 -16.79 18.04
C HIS A 541 26.46 -17.61 18.17
N TRP A 542 25.75 -17.91 17.07
CA TRP A 542 24.56 -18.76 17.13
C TRP A 542 24.97 -20.23 17.26
N ASN A 543 24.50 -20.89 18.32
CA ASN A 543 24.80 -22.30 18.52
C ASN A 543 23.96 -23.15 17.56
N LYS A 544 24.63 -23.78 16.59
CA LYS A 544 23.99 -24.63 15.57
C LYS A 544 23.38 -25.91 16.14
N THR A 545 23.76 -26.34 17.35
CA THR A 545 23.11 -27.49 17.99
C THR A 545 21.68 -27.18 18.41
N TRP A 546 21.35 -25.90 18.66
CA TRP A 546 20.01 -25.45 19.01
C TRP A 546 19.07 -25.39 17.81
N PHE A 547 19.60 -24.90 16.70
CA PHE A 547 18.88 -24.78 15.44
C PHE A 547 19.92 -24.63 14.35
N ASP A 548 20.06 -25.65 13.51
CA ASP A 548 20.93 -25.58 12.35
C ASP A 548 20.21 -24.80 11.24
N PRO A 549 20.67 -23.58 10.90
CA PRO A 549 20.05 -22.80 9.85
C PRO A 549 20.20 -23.42 8.46
N VAL A 550 21.06 -24.40 8.27
CA VAL A 550 21.19 -25.10 6.98
C VAL A 550 20.23 -26.30 6.92
N ALA A 551 19.81 -26.84 8.07
CA ALA A 551 18.94 -28.00 8.13
C ALA A 551 17.57 -27.74 7.50
N ARG A 552 17.20 -28.56 6.52
CA ARG A 552 15.90 -28.47 5.83
C ARG A 552 14.76 -28.99 6.68
N ARG A 553 15.06 -29.92 7.58
CA ARG A 553 14.15 -30.42 8.61
C ARG A 553 14.87 -30.34 9.95
N PHE A 554 14.16 -29.86 10.96
CA PHE A 554 14.67 -29.81 12.32
C PHE A 554 13.54 -30.12 13.30
N ASN A 555 13.73 -31.14 14.15
CA ASN A 555 12.77 -31.49 15.19
C ASN A 555 13.24 -30.84 16.50
N MET A 556 12.34 -30.15 17.18
CA MET A 556 12.59 -29.38 18.40
C MET A 556 11.64 -29.85 19.48
N VAL A 557 12.09 -29.73 20.72
CA VAL A 557 11.23 -29.83 21.90
C VAL A 557 11.33 -28.50 22.62
N TYR A 558 10.20 -27.80 22.72
CA TYR A 558 10.09 -26.61 23.56
C TYR A 558 9.71 -27.06 24.95
N SER A 559 10.36 -26.49 25.96
CA SER A 559 10.14 -26.87 27.36
C SER A 559 10.53 -25.75 28.31
N ASN A 560 9.78 -25.59 29.38
CA ASN A 560 10.22 -24.81 30.53
C ASN A 560 11.09 -25.69 31.43
N ASN A 561 12.19 -25.14 31.95
CA ASN A 561 12.92 -25.80 33.05
C ASN A 561 12.10 -25.73 34.35
N GLU A 562 12.50 -26.49 35.38
CA GLU A 562 11.76 -26.54 36.65
C GLU A 562 11.56 -25.17 37.29
N THR A 563 12.59 -24.31 37.26
CA THR A 563 12.52 -22.94 37.80
C THR A 563 11.53 -22.07 37.04
N GLN A 564 11.55 -22.11 35.70
CA GLN A 564 10.62 -21.39 34.83
C GLN A 564 9.18 -21.89 35.03
N ALA A 565 8.98 -23.21 35.04
CA ALA A 565 7.68 -23.82 35.25
C ALA A 565 7.11 -23.50 36.64
N ALA A 566 7.96 -23.48 37.68
CA ALA A 566 7.58 -23.09 39.03
C ALA A 566 7.24 -21.59 39.12
N ALA A 567 7.99 -20.73 38.42
CA ALA A 567 7.75 -19.28 38.40
C ALA A 567 6.41 -18.90 37.76
N LEU A 568 5.91 -19.70 36.82
CA LEU A 568 4.57 -19.51 36.24
C LEU A 568 3.43 -19.81 37.22
N GLY A 569 3.67 -20.65 38.24
CA GLY A 569 2.64 -21.14 39.14
C GLY A 569 1.56 -21.96 38.42
N VAL A 570 0.33 -21.86 38.94
CA VAL A 570 -0.86 -22.45 38.30
C VAL A 570 -1.43 -21.44 37.31
N THR A 571 -1.64 -21.88 36.08
CA THR A 571 -2.15 -21.06 34.98
C THR A 571 -3.59 -21.46 34.62
N GLU A 572 -4.25 -20.65 33.79
CA GLU A 572 -5.60 -20.95 33.29
C GLU A 572 -5.68 -22.16 32.35
N TRP A 573 -4.52 -22.64 31.86
CA TRP A 573 -4.43 -23.82 30.99
C TRP A 573 -4.18 -25.12 31.77
N ASP A 574 -3.93 -25.02 33.07
CA ASP A 574 -3.74 -26.17 33.93
C ASP A 574 -5.10 -26.78 34.30
N ASP A 575 -5.17 -28.12 34.32
CA ASP A 575 -6.35 -28.83 34.77
C ASP A 575 -6.68 -28.45 36.21
N LYS A 576 -7.95 -28.12 36.48
CA LYS A 576 -8.39 -27.84 37.85
C LYS A 576 -8.12 -29.07 38.72
N PRO A 577 -7.40 -28.93 39.85
CA PRO A 577 -7.10 -30.07 40.71
C PRO A 577 -8.41 -30.69 41.18
N VAL A 578 -8.61 -31.98 40.86
CA VAL A 578 -9.88 -32.70 41.04
C VAL A 578 -10.40 -32.70 42.48
N ASN A 579 -9.56 -32.38 43.49
CA ASN A 579 -9.95 -32.39 44.90
C ASN A 579 -9.34 -31.23 45.72
N GLY A 580 -8.99 -30.09 45.10
CA GLY A 580 -8.34 -28.98 45.83
C GLY A 580 -6.95 -29.34 46.40
N SER A 581 -6.34 -30.44 45.94
CA SER A 581 -4.99 -30.82 46.33
C SER A 581 -3.99 -29.78 45.85
N THR A 582 -3.20 -29.25 46.78
CA THR A 582 -2.08 -28.32 46.55
C THR A 582 -0.77 -29.04 46.25
N THR A 583 -0.77 -30.38 46.14
CA THR A 583 0.43 -31.11 45.71
C THR A 583 0.86 -30.61 44.34
N ALA A 584 2.07 -30.04 44.28
CA ALA A 584 2.69 -29.55 43.07
C ALA A 584 2.56 -30.63 41.98
N LEU A 585 1.66 -30.41 41.01
CA LEU A 585 1.65 -31.24 39.82
C LEU A 585 3.05 -31.12 39.21
N HIS A 586 3.67 -32.24 38.84
CA HIS A 586 4.76 -32.17 37.89
C HIS A 586 4.16 -31.69 36.57
N ILE A 587 4.28 -30.40 36.29
CA ILE A 587 3.73 -29.80 35.09
C ILE A 587 4.78 -29.95 34.00
N ASN A 588 4.54 -30.92 33.12
CA ASN A 588 5.38 -31.14 31.96
C ASN A 588 5.04 -30.10 30.88
N ASP A 589 5.85 -29.04 30.80
CA ASP A 589 5.72 -27.95 29.84
C ASP A 589 6.35 -28.26 28.48
N THR A 590 6.43 -29.54 28.11
CA THR A 590 7.08 -29.98 26.88
C THR A 590 6.08 -30.15 25.75
N PHE A 591 6.42 -29.64 24.57
CA PHE A 591 5.75 -30.00 23.33
C PHE A 591 6.72 -30.07 22.16
N ALA A 592 6.43 -30.97 21.23
CA ALA A 592 7.29 -31.22 20.07
C ALA A 592 6.90 -30.31 18.90
N VAL A 593 7.90 -29.80 18.19
CA VAL A 593 7.73 -29.04 16.96
C VAL A 593 8.66 -29.56 15.88
N SER A 594 8.12 -29.88 14.71
CA SER A 594 8.92 -30.21 13.53
C SER A 594 8.90 -29.04 12.56
N SER A 595 10.07 -28.47 12.27
CA SER A 595 10.21 -27.39 11.30
C SER A 595 10.74 -27.91 9.97
N TYR A 596 10.16 -27.38 8.89
CA TYR A 596 10.50 -27.67 7.49
C TYR A 596 10.78 -26.35 6.78
N LYS A 597 12.02 -26.15 6.34
CA LYS A 597 12.40 -24.94 5.62
C LYS A 597 12.03 -25.04 4.14
N TRP A 598 11.11 -24.20 3.72
CA TRP A 598 10.70 -24.00 2.33
C TRP A 598 11.11 -22.63 1.82
N ASP A 599 11.86 -22.58 0.73
CA ASP A 599 12.10 -21.32 0.01
C ASP A 599 10.91 -21.06 -0.94
N GLY A 600 9.68 -21.06 -0.39
CA GLY A 600 8.41 -21.13 -1.13
C GLY A 600 8.14 -22.49 -1.76
N LEU A 601 7.13 -22.59 -2.62
CA LEU A 601 6.86 -23.71 -3.53
C LEU A 601 7.73 -23.64 -4.79
N THR A 602 8.96 -23.17 -4.64
CA THR A 602 9.88 -22.92 -5.75
C THR A 602 10.85 -24.09 -5.98
N TYR A 603 11.57 -24.03 -7.10
CA TYR A 603 12.64 -24.97 -7.45
C TYR A 603 13.89 -24.86 -6.54
N LEU A 604 13.94 -23.87 -5.64
CA LEU A 604 15.10 -23.63 -4.76
C LEU A 604 15.17 -24.59 -3.56
N ASN A 605 14.13 -25.40 -3.37
CA ASN A 605 14.07 -26.41 -2.33
C ASN A 605 14.94 -27.62 -2.68
N ASN A 606 15.75 -28.08 -1.73
CA ASN A 606 16.50 -29.33 -1.84
C ASN A 606 16.48 -30.05 -0.47
N PRO A 607 15.75 -31.18 -0.32
CA PRO A 607 14.88 -31.80 -1.34
C PRO A 607 13.67 -30.91 -1.68
N GLY A 608 12.98 -31.24 -2.79
CA GLY A 608 11.80 -30.50 -3.26
C GLY A 608 10.69 -30.42 -2.20
N TRP A 609 9.93 -29.32 -2.21
CA TRP A 609 8.88 -29.05 -1.21
C TRP A 609 7.78 -30.12 -1.21
N ASP A 610 7.55 -30.76 -2.34
CA ASP A 610 6.56 -31.83 -2.59
C ASP A 610 6.86 -33.13 -1.83
N THR A 611 8.06 -33.26 -1.28
CA THR A 611 8.48 -34.41 -0.46
C THR A 611 8.46 -34.12 1.05
N ALA A 612 8.29 -32.86 1.44
CA ALA A 612 8.39 -32.45 2.85
C ALA A 612 7.15 -32.84 3.66
N VAL A 613 5.93 -32.64 3.11
CA VAL A 613 4.69 -33.02 3.82
C VAL A 613 4.65 -34.53 4.10
N PRO A 614 4.88 -35.43 3.13
CA PRO A 614 4.84 -36.87 3.38
C PRO A 614 5.89 -37.40 4.36
N SER A 615 6.99 -36.68 4.55
CA SER A 615 8.07 -37.07 5.47
C SER A 615 7.89 -36.56 6.90
N SER A 616 6.78 -35.88 7.18
CA SER A 616 6.49 -35.28 8.49
C SER A 616 5.86 -36.26 9.49
N PRO A 617 5.78 -35.94 10.78
CA PRO A 617 4.91 -36.67 11.70
C PRO A 617 3.44 -36.43 11.34
N ARG A 618 2.68 -37.51 11.15
CA ARG A 618 1.27 -37.46 10.74
C ARG A 618 0.33 -36.98 11.85
N GLU A 619 0.63 -37.37 13.08
CA GLU A 619 -0.21 -37.10 14.25
C GLU A 619 0.30 -35.85 14.96
N VAL A 620 -0.20 -34.70 14.55
CA VAL A 620 0.04 -33.40 15.19
C VAL A 620 -1.28 -32.66 15.39
N ASP A 621 -1.33 -31.77 16.37
CA ASP A 621 -2.53 -30.96 16.63
C ASP A 621 -2.60 -29.75 15.70
N ILE A 622 -1.45 -29.21 15.27
CA ILE A 622 -1.36 -28.02 14.43
C ILE A 622 -0.38 -28.25 13.28
N ALA A 623 -0.75 -27.80 12.08
CA ALA A 623 0.17 -27.63 10.97
C ALA A 623 0.08 -26.20 10.43
N ILE A 624 1.22 -25.49 10.44
CA ILE A 624 1.32 -24.10 9.97
C ILE A 624 2.06 -24.07 8.64
N PHE A 625 1.48 -23.42 7.64
CA PHE A 625 2.09 -23.21 6.33
C PHE A 625 2.30 -21.73 6.08
N SER A 626 3.53 -21.32 5.82
CA SER A 626 3.93 -19.96 5.45
C SER A 626 4.41 -19.95 4.01
N LEU A 627 3.68 -19.26 3.13
CA LEU A 627 3.97 -19.16 1.69
C LEU A 627 3.87 -17.69 1.25
N GLY A 628 4.15 -17.44 -0.03
CA GLY A 628 3.87 -16.19 -0.71
C GLY A 628 5.10 -15.30 -0.93
N ASN A 629 5.98 -15.12 0.06
CA ASN A 629 7.12 -14.21 -0.10
C ASN A 629 8.14 -14.67 -1.15
N TRP A 630 8.64 -15.90 -1.05
CA TRP A 630 9.52 -16.49 -2.06
C TRP A 630 8.78 -16.81 -3.35
N ASP A 631 7.52 -17.22 -3.22
CA ASP A 631 6.67 -17.57 -4.37
C ASP A 631 6.48 -16.36 -5.29
N ALA A 632 6.06 -15.22 -4.73
CA ALA A 632 5.94 -13.97 -5.48
C ALA A 632 7.29 -13.54 -6.07
N ALA A 633 8.40 -13.74 -5.35
CA ALA A 633 9.72 -13.31 -5.79
C ALA A 633 10.29 -14.13 -6.97
N PHE A 634 9.94 -15.42 -7.09
CA PHE A 634 10.64 -16.35 -7.99
C PHE A 634 9.74 -17.22 -8.87
N ALA A 635 8.43 -17.24 -8.65
CA ALA A 635 7.48 -18.03 -9.43
C ALA A 635 6.50 -17.12 -10.17
N GLU A 636 5.93 -17.62 -11.27
CA GLU A 636 4.76 -17.05 -11.93
C GLU A 636 3.48 -17.45 -11.16
N LEU A 637 2.44 -16.61 -11.17
CA LEU A 637 1.25 -16.85 -10.34
C LEU A 637 0.52 -18.13 -10.74
N GLU A 638 0.32 -18.36 -12.05
CA GLU A 638 -0.44 -19.52 -12.52
C GLU A 638 0.22 -20.87 -12.21
N PRO A 639 1.52 -21.10 -12.53
CA PRO A 639 2.24 -22.28 -12.06
C PRO A 639 2.22 -22.43 -10.54
N PHE A 640 2.44 -21.35 -9.80
CA PHE A 640 2.38 -21.36 -8.33
C PHE A 640 1.02 -21.82 -7.81
N LEU A 641 -0.09 -21.34 -8.38
CA LEU A 641 -1.44 -21.76 -8.00
C LEU A 641 -1.69 -23.25 -8.26
N LYS A 642 -1.12 -23.83 -9.33
CA LYS A 642 -1.17 -25.28 -9.56
C LYS A 642 -0.39 -26.05 -8.50
N ASP A 643 0.74 -25.51 -8.07
CA ASP A 643 1.55 -26.06 -7.00
C ASP A 643 0.85 -25.93 -5.63
N VAL A 644 0.12 -24.84 -5.39
CA VAL A 644 -0.78 -24.69 -4.22
C VAL A 644 -1.87 -25.77 -4.23
N ASP A 645 -2.51 -26.05 -5.36
CA ASP A 645 -3.50 -27.12 -5.46
C ASP A 645 -2.91 -28.51 -5.19
N ARG A 646 -1.68 -28.74 -5.67
CA ARG A 646 -0.94 -29.98 -5.38
C ARG A 646 -0.63 -30.08 -3.89
N LEU A 647 -0.17 -28.99 -3.26
CA LEU A 647 0.09 -28.94 -1.83
C LEU A 647 -1.18 -29.21 -1.01
N ILE A 648 -2.30 -28.54 -1.33
CA ILE A 648 -3.58 -28.74 -0.64
C ILE A 648 -4.01 -30.20 -0.69
N ARG A 649 -3.83 -30.88 -1.83
CA ARG A 649 -4.11 -32.31 -1.96
C ARG A 649 -3.23 -33.15 -1.04
N GLN A 650 -1.93 -32.89 -1.01
CA GLN A 650 -1.00 -33.58 -0.10
C GLN A 650 -1.37 -33.35 1.38
N ILE A 651 -1.78 -32.14 1.75
CA ILE A 651 -2.24 -31.82 3.11
C ILE A 651 -3.47 -32.65 3.46
N LYS A 652 -4.47 -32.74 2.57
CA LYS A 652 -5.69 -33.54 2.78
C LYS A 652 -5.42 -35.04 2.88
N GLU A 653 -4.47 -35.55 2.10
CA GLU A 653 -4.08 -36.97 2.13
C GLU A 653 -3.28 -37.32 3.40
N PHE A 654 -2.41 -36.40 3.81
CA PHE A 654 -1.47 -36.62 4.90
C PHE A 654 -2.12 -36.39 6.28
N TYR A 655 -2.74 -35.24 6.50
CA TYR A 655 -3.31 -34.86 7.80
C TYR A 655 -4.76 -35.31 7.97
N ASP A 656 -5.12 -35.72 9.19
CA ASP A 656 -6.51 -35.88 9.60
C ASP A 656 -7.08 -34.51 9.95
N LEU A 657 -7.74 -33.84 8.99
CA LEU A 657 -8.29 -32.49 9.17
C LEU A 657 -9.38 -32.37 10.25
N SER A 658 -9.88 -33.50 10.77
CA SER A 658 -10.78 -33.48 11.94
C SER A 658 -10.03 -33.32 13.27
N LYS A 659 -8.72 -33.63 13.27
CA LYS A 659 -7.85 -33.61 14.44
C LYS A 659 -6.72 -32.60 14.34
N THR A 660 -6.28 -32.25 13.14
CA THR A 660 -5.18 -31.31 12.91
C THR A 660 -5.75 -29.98 12.43
N LYS A 661 -5.51 -28.92 13.21
CA LYS A 661 -5.82 -27.55 12.81
C LYS A 661 -4.80 -27.07 11.79
N ILE A 662 -5.28 -26.58 10.65
CA ILE A 662 -4.43 -25.96 9.63
C ILE A 662 -4.41 -24.45 9.88
N ILE A 663 -3.21 -23.87 9.93
CA ILE A 663 -3.00 -22.43 10.00
C ILE A 663 -2.21 -22.00 8.77
N TYR A 664 -2.72 -21.00 8.06
CA TYR A 664 -1.99 -20.34 6.99
C TYR A 664 -1.39 -19.04 7.53
N ARG A 665 -0.06 -18.95 7.56
CA ARG A 665 0.66 -17.72 7.82
C ARG A 665 0.79 -16.96 6.51
N THR A 666 0.17 -15.78 6.45
CA THR A 666 0.22 -14.94 5.26
C THR A 666 1.67 -14.55 4.94
N ALA A 667 1.92 -14.19 3.69
CA ALA A 667 3.17 -13.57 3.33
C ALA A 667 3.37 -12.25 4.13
N GLN A 668 4.61 -11.90 4.44
CA GLN A 668 4.88 -10.57 4.98
C GLN A 668 4.77 -9.52 3.90
N TYR A 669 4.06 -8.44 4.19
CA TYR A 669 3.99 -7.32 3.26
C TYR A 669 5.37 -6.71 3.05
N TYR A 670 5.78 -6.63 1.79
CA TYR A 670 6.94 -5.85 1.37
C TYR A 670 6.48 -4.92 0.27
N CYS A 671 6.46 -3.61 0.53
CA CYS A 671 6.43 -2.67 -0.57
C CYS A 671 7.84 -2.23 -0.94
N CYS A 672 7.89 -1.80 -2.19
CA CYS A 672 8.82 -0.82 -2.68
C CYS A 672 10.27 -1.24 -2.84
N ARG A 673 10.55 -2.55 -2.84
CA ARG A 673 11.94 -2.97 -2.82
C ARG A 673 12.57 -3.00 -4.20
N ILE A 674 13.75 -2.39 -4.32
CA ILE A 674 14.67 -2.66 -5.44
C ILE A 674 15.37 -3.96 -5.10
N ASP A 675 15.27 -4.97 -5.97
CA ASP A 675 16.17 -6.10 -5.86
C ASP A 675 17.58 -5.64 -6.22
N THR A 676 18.38 -5.35 -5.20
CA THR A 676 19.81 -5.05 -5.35
C THR A 676 20.65 -6.33 -5.41
N SER A 677 20.03 -7.51 -5.28
CA SER A 677 20.75 -8.78 -5.39
C SER A 677 20.90 -9.20 -6.84
N GLY A 678 21.93 -9.99 -7.14
CA GLY A 678 22.11 -10.58 -8.47
C GLY A 678 21.08 -11.68 -8.83
N ARG A 679 19.99 -11.83 -8.06
CA ARG A 679 19.00 -12.92 -8.21
C ARG A 679 17.73 -12.51 -8.97
N THR A 680 17.63 -11.26 -9.46
CA THR A 680 16.53 -10.75 -10.28
C THR A 680 15.13 -11.12 -9.76
N ARG A 681 14.86 -10.84 -8.49
CA ARG A 681 13.61 -11.12 -7.77
C ARG A 681 12.50 -10.17 -8.18
N GLN A 682 11.33 -10.70 -8.46
CA GLN A 682 10.15 -9.89 -8.77
C GLN A 682 9.43 -9.52 -7.48
N VAL A 683 9.71 -8.33 -6.95
CA VAL A 683 9.14 -7.89 -5.66
C VAL A 683 8.35 -6.60 -5.85
N SER A 684 7.04 -6.70 -5.69
CA SER A 684 6.15 -5.54 -5.58
C SER A 684 4.97 -5.90 -4.68
N GLY A 685 4.39 -4.88 -4.02
CA GLY A 685 3.23 -5.06 -3.14
C GLY A 685 2.09 -5.76 -3.88
N PRO A 686 1.55 -5.19 -4.97
CA PRO A 686 0.37 -5.80 -5.61
C PRO A 686 0.61 -7.17 -6.25
N ARG A 687 1.85 -7.50 -6.62
CA ARG A 687 2.19 -8.87 -6.98
C ARG A 687 2.02 -9.78 -5.77
N LEU A 688 2.61 -9.43 -4.63
CA LEU A 688 2.45 -10.18 -3.39
C LEU A 688 0.97 -10.32 -3.00
N ASP A 689 0.18 -9.26 -3.12
CA ASP A 689 -1.25 -9.26 -2.80
C ASP A 689 -2.00 -10.28 -3.66
N SER A 690 -1.66 -10.34 -4.95
CA SER A 690 -2.26 -11.30 -5.88
C SER A 690 -1.93 -12.75 -5.50
N PHE A 691 -0.68 -13.02 -5.08
CA PHE A 691 -0.28 -14.34 -4.58
C PHE A 691 -1.00 -14.66 -3.26
N GLU A 692 -0.98 -13.72 -2.32
CA GLU A 692 -1.52 -13.88 -0.98
C GLU A 692 -3.03 -14.10 -0.98
N GLN A 693 -3.81 -13.28 -1.69
CA GLN A 693 -5.26 -13.40 -1.76
C GLN A 693 -5.70 -14.76 -2.33
N GLN A 694 -5.02 -15.25 -3.36
CA GLN A 694 -5.32 -16.54 -3.99
C GLN A 694 -5.04 -17.71 -3.05
N VAL A 695 -3.88 -17.71 -2.40
CA VAL A 695 -3.48 -18.79 -1.48
C VAL A 695 -4.40 -18.78 -0.27
N GLN A 696 -4.63 -17.61 0.33
CA GLN A 696 -5.53 -17.43 1.46
C GLN A 696 -6.92 -17.99 1.14
N SER A 697 -7.51 -17.57 0.02
CA SER A 697 -8.84 -18.03 -0.43
C SER A 697 -8.90 -19.56 -0.57
N ARG A 698 -7.90 -20.17 -1.21
CA ARG A 698 -7.84 -21.62 -1.40
C ARG A 698 -7.64 -22.37 -0.09
N PHE A 699 -6.72 -21.92 0.78
CA PHE A 699 -6.50 -22.54 2.09
C PHE A 699 -7.75 -22.44 3.00
N GLN A 700 -8.42 -21.29 3.01
CA GLN A 700 -9.66 -21.13 3.78
C GLN A 700 -10.79 -22.00 3.23
N THR A 701 -10.98 -22.04 1.91
CA THR A 701 -12.08 -22.79 1.29
C THR A 701 -11.84 -24.31 1.34
N GLU A 702 -10.63 -24.76 1.01
CA GLU A 702 -10.31 -26.17 0.84
C GLU A 702 -9.85 -26.87 2.12
N LEU A 703 -9.22 -26.14 3.05
CA LEU A 703 -8.65 -26.70 4.28
C LEU A 703 -9.28 -26.14 5.56
N LYS A 704 -10.22 -25.19 5.45
CA LYS A 704 -10.77 -24.44 6.59
C LYS A 704 -9.66 -23.82 7.45
N ALA A 705 -8.57 -23.40 6.80
CA ALA A 705 -7.40 -22.88 7.50
C ALA A 705 -7.73 -21.57 8.25
N GLU A 706 -7.22 -21.45 9.46
CA GLU A 706 -7.20 -20.16 10.17
C GLU A 706 -6.02 -19.31 9.66
N VAL A 707 -6.19 -17.99 9.61
CA VAL A 707 -5.19 -17.09 9.01
C VAL A 707 -4.38 -16.38 10.08
N TRP A 708 -3.09 -16.68 10.17
CA TRP A 708 -2.12 -15.88 10.91
C TRP A 708 -1.64 -14.72 10.03
N ASP A 709 -2.29 -13.56 10.22
CA ASP A 709 -2.13 -12.38 9.37
C ASP A 709 -0.89 -11.57 9.77
N THR A 710 0.22 -11.85 9.07
CA THR A 710 1.47 -11.07 9.17
C THR A 710 1.58 -10.02 8.08
N TYR A 711 0.74 -10.11 7.05
CA TYR A 711 0.69 -9.22 5.90
C TYR A 711 0.26 -7.82 6.36
N SER A 712 -0.87 -7.72 7.07
CA SER A 712 -1.40 -6.43 7.52
C SER A 712 -0.46 -5.68 8.47
N LEU A 713 0.43 -6.37 9.19
CA LEU A 713 1.43 -5.71 10.05
C LEU A 713 2.39 -4.85 9.24
N GLY A 714 2.90 -5.39 8.12
CA GLY A 714 3.81 -4.67 7.23
C GLY A 714 3.06 -3.63 6.41
N GLU A 715 1.85 -3.96 5.93
CA GLU A 715 1.04 -3.07 5.09
C GLU A 715 0.63 -1.78 5.82
N SER A 716 0.23 -1.90 7.08
CA SER A 716 -0.24 -0.77 7.90
C SER A 716 0.86 0.19 8.35
N LYS A 717 2.13 -0.13 8.10
CA LYS A 717 3.25 0.77 8.41
C LYS A 717 3.23 2.00 7.51
N THR A 718 3.65 3.13 8.07
CA THR A 718 3.97 4.32 7.29
C THR A 718 5.10 4.04 6.31
N TRP A 719 5.23 4.93 5.32
CA TRP A 719 6.32 4.85 4.37
C TRP A 719 7.70 4.86 5.03
N ASP A 720 7.93 5.81 5.94
CA ASP A 720 9.21 5.95 6.63
C ASP A 720 9.61 4.66 7.35
N GLU A 721 8.66 4.00 8.00
CA GLU A 721 8.87 2.72 8.68
C GLU A 721 9.16 1.57 7.71
N LYS A 722 8.51 1.55 6.53
CA LYS A 722 8.74 0.55 5.48
C LYS A 722 10.09 0.74 4.78
N THR A 723 10.54 1.97 4.58
CA THR A 723 11.80 2.25 3.87
C THR A 723 13.00 1.57 4.52
N ILE A 724 12.97 1.43 5.84
CA ILE A 724 14.06 0.80 6.57
C ILE A 724 14.14 -0.71 6.25
N GLY A 725 13.03 -1.35 5.92
CA GLY A 725 13.02 -2.73 5.43
C GLY A 725 13.65 -2.90 4.05
N ILE A 726 13.72 -1.83 3.23
CA ILE A 726 14.31 -1.89 1.88
C ILE A 726 15.80 -2.20 1.94
N THR A 727 16.50 -1.81 3.02
CA THR A 727 17.93 -2.09 3.18
C THR A 727 18.22 -3.57 3.38
N CYS A 728 17.22 -4.40 3.62
CA CYS A 728 17.44 -5.81 3.89
C CYS A 728 17.39 -6.72 2.66
N PRO A 729 18.51 -7.21 2.08
CA PRO A 729 18.54 -8.01 0.85
C PRO A 729 17.63 -9.24 0.83
N SER A 730 17.30 -9.80 1.99
CA SER A 730 16.48 -11.00 2.12
C SER A 730 15.00 -10.72 2.39
N ASN A 731 14.61 -9.45 2.52
CA ASN A 731 13.26 -9.00 2.89
C ASN A 731 12.82 -9.45 4.27
N HIS A 732 13.70 -9.84 5.19
CA HIS A 732 13.22 -10.27 6.50
C HIS A 732 12.62 -9.10 7.28
N VAL A 733 11.54 -9.36 8.03
CA VAL A 733 11.07 -8.41 9.02
C VAL A 733 12.05 -8.32 10.20
N PRO A 734 12.15 -7.15 10.84
CA PRO A 734 12.99 -6.99 12.02
C PRO A 734 12.45 -7.80 13.21
N ALA A 735 13.34 -8.17 14.13
CA ALA A 735 13.07 -9.13 15.21
C ALA A 735 12.01 -8.65 16.21
N ASP A 736 11.82 -7.34 16.34
CA ASP A 736 10.73 -6.72 17.11
C ASP A 736 9.35 -6.99 16.47
N GLN A 737 9.25 -6.91 15.14
CA GLN A 737 8.03 -7.30 14.43
C GLN A 737 7.79 -8.81 14.49
N VAL A 738 8.84 -9.64 14.39
CA VAL A 738 8.71 -11.11 14.58
C VAL A 738 8.10 -11.44 15.94
N ASP A 739 8.48 -10.70 16.98
CA ASP A 739 7.93 -10.89 18.32
C ASP A 739 6.42 -10.60 18.33
N ILE A 740 5.98 -9.51 17.71
CA ILE A 740 4.56 -9.17 17.57
C ILE A 740 3.81 -10.21 16.72
N GLU A 741 4.41 -10.70 15.63
CA GLU A 741 3.85 -11.80 14.83
C GLU A 741 3.64 -13.06 15.68
N ASN A 742 4.64 -13.43 16.49
CA ASN A 742 4.54 -14.56 17.41
C ASN A 742 3.45 -14.34 18.45
N GLN A 743 3.31 -13.15 19.00
CA GLN A 743 2.26 -12.83 19.97
C GLN A 743 0.86 -13.01 19.38
N ILE A 744 0.65 -12.67 18.10
CA ILE A 744 -0.61 -12.96 17.39
C ILE A 744 -0.86 -14.48 17.37
N LEU A 745 0.15 -15.28 16.99
CA LEU A 745 0.05 -16.75 16.98
C LEU A 745 -0.25 -17.30 18.39
N MET A 746 0.50 -16.86 19.40
CA MET A 746 0.38 -17.30 20.79
C MET A 746 -1.00 -16.96 21.36
N ASN A 747 -1.49 -15.73 21.13
CA ASN A 747 -2.83 -15.32 21.55
C ASN A 747 -3.91 -16.15 20.82
N GLY A 748 -3.78 -16.36 19.51
CA GLY A 748 -4.71 -17.20 18.74
C GLY A 748 -4.75 -18.66 19.20
N LEU A 749 -3.63 -19.18 19.70
CA LEU A 749 -3.50 -20.55 20.24
C LEU A 749 -3.90 -20.69 21.71
N CYS A 750 -3.90 -19.61 22.49
CA CYS A 750 -4.05 -19.68 23.94
C CYS A 750 -5.31 -18.99 24.49
N ASN A 751 -5.84 -17.96 23.83
CA ASN A 751 -7.01 -17.21 24.28
C ASN A 751 -8.30 -17.85 23.76
N PHE A 752 -9.06 -18.53 24.63
CA PHE A 752 -10.33 -19.16 24.28
C PHE A 752 -11.44 -18.78 25.26
#